data_AF-A0A3R8K3B0-F1
#
_entry.id   AF-A0A3R8K3B0-F1
#
_cell.length_a   1.000
_cell.length_b   1.000
_cell.length_c   1.000
_cell.angle_alpha   90.00
_cell.angle_beta   90.00
_cell.angle_gamma   90.00
#
_symmetry.space_group_name_H-M   'P 1'
#
loop_
_entity.id
_entity.type
_entity.pdbx_description
1 polymer ?
#
loop_
_entity_poly.entity_id
_entity_poly.type
_entity_poly.pdbx_seq_one_letter_code
_entity_poly.pdbx_strand_id
1 'polypeptide(L)'
;MNDMPSLLRLMNFFLVNMKIIQQKTGFVLRSLLALGAGLLSGINAQAFVSRHWIGQDRGSWSEPNNWIDDSSDPKPGVPDRSIFMTYIRNGTTAIVENDTAVPDISILNVASDELHTSSTSGLILNDNLTIMGGMIGAAGSILEVYNPGEGRGSLTINNAALNYLLLGVGIGVDGSVMLNNGRILATTFPSVSNPDDPDIAVLRNNSGTVAFGNEAIKLLVEALGGSEPPELSDIGNLGLSMLAVGGTSTIEANAVHFSGNSRLFLGMTLGVGGGFAPGSTLAINTASALEEEEGNVYFYDGATIVSFDAGSNIVLGEGMTLDLTNVTAATWELDEYTGLPATGLNVALINFESGQAYELIRAANIVLGDDYSVDNINDLFTILLTTFDEDGSLVLEDSGRFAYAYVQGNSIWVQVIDGDVTPATLGEPVVSGNTITIDVHGGAGNYYALYSSSNLLGAADSWTFVSGTAGQIEEDGTATLTFEKGAATAEFYRLVTSADELDGTTINDDARYSTNVAGRYTVSVPARATRLISIQVQKTQVTSLVGTLFSGAPNGTVVWIHDRDGVAGASSSKSLSGWSNPNLELSLGTIATVKAAASAVNINITGVITAGQVTHSLTAGGSNYFASWAPISGLPDSLGISKATNDRVNYMNKTDASWSQSSYSLGSWKPAIQAVSVGEAINYTPTTAREFTERLSLSTTDGFEVIYTVQ
;
A
#
# COMPACT_ATOMS: atom_id res chain seq x y z
N MET A 1 -16.29 -84.07 7.33
CA MET A 1 -15.14 -83.78 6.46
C MET A 1 -15.60 -82.71 5.49
N ASN A 2 -15.70 -81.46 5.94
CA ASN A 2 -14.62 -80.50 6.26
C ASN A 2 -14.47 -79.60 5.03
N ASP A 3 -15.05 -78.40 5.08
CA ASP A 3 -14.52 -77.19 5.74
C ASP A 3 -13.55 -76.43 4.84
N MET A 4 -14.14 -75.60 3.97
CA MET A 4 -13.49 -74.40 3.44
C MET A 4 -14.49 -73.22 3.38
N PRO A 5 -14.88 -72.62 4.52
CA PRO A 5 -15.21 -71.20 4.54
C PRO A 5 -14.34 -70.38 5.52
N SER A 6 -13.40 -71.00 6.23
CA SER A 6 -12.66 -70.36 7.33
C SER A 6 -11.48 -69.49 6.88
N LEU A 7 -10.79 -69.80 5.77
CA LEU A 7 -9.57 -69.10 5.39
C LEU A 7 -9.81 -67.67 4.84
N LEU A 8 -10.89 -67.48 4.07
CA LEU A 8 -11.20 -66.17 3.45
C LEU A 8 -11.73 -65.16 4.48
N ARG A 9 -12.49 -65.63 5.49
CA ARG A 9 -12.89 -64.81 6.64
C ARG A 9 -11.71 -64.48 7.55
N LEU A 10 -10.73 -65.38 7.71
CA LEU A 10 -9.53 -65.11 8.49
C LEU A 10 -8.64 -64.05 7.81
N MET A 11 -8.47 -64.11 6.49
CA MET A 11 -7.67 -63.13 5.74
C MET A 11 -8.26 -61.71 5.78
N ASN A 12 -9.59 -61.56 5.67
CA ASN A 12 -10.24 -60.25 5.84
C ASN A 12 -10.17 -59.74 7.29
N PHE A 13 -10.24 -60.63 8.28
CA PHE A 13 -10.06 -60.26 9.68
C PHE A 13 -8.64 -59.77 9.98
N PHE A 14 -7.61 -60.37 9.37
CA PHE A 14 -6.21 -59.93 9.53
C PHE A 14 -5.90 -58.62 8.79
N LEU A 15 -6.46 -58.40 7.59
CA LEU A 15 -6.27 -57.15 6.83
C LEU A 15 -6.96 -55.93 7.48
N VAL A 16 -8.15 -56.13 8.06
CA VAL A 16 -8.84 -55.08 8.82
C VAL A 16 -8.11 -54.78 10.13
N ASN A 17 -7.65 -55.80 10.86
CA ASN A 17 -6.86 -55.59 12.07
C ASN A 17 -5.48 -54.96 11.81
N MET A 18 -4.82 -55.24 10.68
CA MET A 18 -3.55 -54.57 10.31
C MET A 18 -3.74 -53.09 9.99
N LYS A 19 -4.85 -52.70 9.33
CA LYS A 19 -5.20 -51.28 9.12
C LYS A 19 -5.51 -50.57 10.44
N ILE A 20 -6.20 -51.23 11.36
CA ILE A 20 -6.50 -50.71 12.70
C ILE A 20 -5.22 -50.56 13.53
N ILE A 21 -4.26 -51.49 13.41
CA ILE A 21 -2.97 -51.41 14.12
C ILE A 21 -2.07 -50.31 13.52
N GLN A 22 -2.04 -50.12 12.20
CA GLN A 22 -1.29 -49.03 11.55
C GLN A 22 -1.90 -47.64 11.83
N GLN A 23 -3.23 -47.51 11.93
CA GLN A 23 -3.87 -46.28 12.39
C GLN A 23 -3.58 -46.01 13.87
N LYS A 24 -3.57 -47.05 14.73
CA LYS A 24 -3.22 -46.91 16.14
C LYS A 24 -1.75 -46.52 16.38
N THR A 25 -0.78 -47.06 15.62
CA THR A 25 0.63 -46.65 15.75
C THR A 25 0.92 -45.28 15.13
N GLY A 26 0.21 -44.90 14.07
CA GLY A 26 0.27 -43.53 13.52
C GLY A 26 -0.30 -42.47 14.47
N PHE A 27 -1.33 -42.82 15.26
CA PHE A 27 -1.90 -41.94 16.28
C PHE A 27 -0.95 -41.77 17.49
N VAL A 28 -0.37 -42.87 17.98
CA VAL A 28 0.58 -42.83 19.10
C VAL A 28 1.84 -42.04 18.76
N LEU A 29 2.35 -42.13 17.51
CA LEU A 29 3.54 -41.39 17.09
C LEU A 29 3.27 -39.89 16.92
N ARG A 30 2.08 -39.49 16.46
CA ARG A 30 1.65 -38.07 16.40
C ARG A 30 1.40 -37.49 17.79
N SER A 31 0.86 -38.28 18.70
CA SER A 31 0.72 -37.89 20.11
C SER A 31 2.07 -37.76 20.82
N LEU A 32 3.07 -38.58 20.47
CA LEU A 32 4.42 -38.50 21.03
C LEU A 32 5.21 -37.29 20.48
N LEU A 33 5.07 -36.98 19.18
CA LEU A 33 5.67 -35.76 18.59
C LEU A 33 5.01 -34.49 19.15
N ALA A 34 3.69 -34.51 19.39
CA ALA A 34 2.99 -33.42 20.06
C ALA A 34 3.41 -33.25 21.54
N LEU A 35 3.72 -34.35 22.23
CA LEU A 35 4.30 -34.31 23.58
C LEU A 35 5.70 -33.67 23.60
N GLY A 36 6.50 -33.91 22.55
CA GLY A 36 7.84 -33.32 22.41
C GLY A 36 7.83 -31.81 22.13
N ALA A 37 6.83 -31.32 21.39
CA ALA A 37 6.67 -29.90 21.08
C ALA A 37 6.18 -29.07 22.29
N GLY A 38 5.34 -29.64 23.15
CA GLY A 38 4.83 -28.96 24.35
C GLY A 38 5.85 -28.73 25.46
N LEU A 39 6.98 -29.44 25.44
CA LEU A 39 8.06 -29.30 26.45
C LEU A 39 9.03 -28.15 26.15
N LEU A 40 9.03 -27.58 24.94
CA LEU A 40 9.97 -26.53 24.52
C LEU A 40 9.36 -25.12 24.48
N SER A 41 8.03 -24.96 24.54
CA SER A 41 7.36 -23.66 24.33
C SER A 41 6.80 -22.98 25.59
N GLY A 42 7.02 -23.50 26.80
CA GLY A 42 6.68 -22.77 28.03
C GLY A 42 5.19 -22.39 28.20
N ILE A 43 4.28 -23.03 27.47
CA ILE A 43 2.83 -22.81 27.59
C ILE A 43 2.34 -23.42 28.91
N ASN A 44 1.61 -22.62 29.70
CA ASN A 44 1.01 -22.99 30.98
C ASN A 44 0.36 -24.39 30.94
N ALA A 45 0.91 -25.29 31.74
CA ALA A 45 0.50 -26.70 31.89
C ALA A 45 -0.88 -26.91 32.56
N GLN A 46 -1.80 -25.95 32.46
CA GLN A 46 -3.21 -26.10 32.86
C GLN A 46 -4.17 -26.30 31.69
N ALA A 47 -3.70 -26.21 30.44
CA ALA A 47 -4.51 -26.49 29.24
C ALA A 47 -4.68 -28.01 28.93
N PHE A 48 -4.34 -28.90 29.86
CA PHE A 48 -4.39 -30.35 29.67
C PHE A 48 -5.36 -31.05 30.63
N VAL A 49 -6.56 -30.51 30.81
CA VAL A 49 -7.71 -31.29 31.33
C VAL A 49 -9.01 -30.87 30.64
N SER A 50 -9.28 -31.49 29.48
CA SER A 50 -10.60 -32.00 29.05
C SER A 50 -10.59 -32.20 27.52
N ARG A 51 -10.32 -33.43 27.09
CA ARG A 51 -10.60 -33.88 25.71
C ARG A 51 -11.40 -35.17 25.77
N HIS A 52 -12.45 -35.21 24.94
CA HIS A 52 -13.48 -36.24 24.70
C HIS A 52 -14.72 -36.09 25.63
N TRP A 53 -15.96 -36.17 25.14
CA TRP A 53 -16.54 -37.38 24.51
C TRP A 53 -17.83 -37.17 23.69
N ILE A 54 -18.02 -38.14 22.78
CA ILE A 54 -19.09 -38.44 21.80
C ILE A 54 -20.29 -39.17 22.46
N GLY A 55 -21.52 -39.11 21.92
CA GLY A 55 -22.64 -40.00 22.32
C GLY A 55 -23.44 -40.53 21.13
N GLN A 56 -23.92 -41.79 21.07
CA GLN A 56 -23.92 -42.94 22.00
C GLN A 56 -23.95 -44.26 21.19
N ASP A 57 -23.26 -45.32 21.59
CA ASP A 57 -23.87 -46.32 22.48
C ASP A 57 -22.83 -47.05 23.37
N ARG A 58 -22.98 -46.85 24.68
CA ARG A 58 -22.49 -47.67 25.81
C ARG A 58 -21.11 -47.40 26.44
N GLY A 59 -20.87 -46.13 26.76
CA GLY A 59 -20.69 -45.77 28.17
C GLY A 59 -19.63 -44.71 28.52
N SER A 60 -20.07 -43.48 28.81
CA SER A 60 -19.61 -42.64 29.93
C SER A 60 -20.38 -41.30 29.97
N TRP A 61 -21.10 -41.04 31.06
CA TRP A 61 -21.75 -39.77 31.39
C TRP A 61 -21.47 -39.45 32.87
N SER A 62 -20.56 -38.50 33.13
CA SER A 62 -20.63 -37.47 34.18
C SER A 62 -19.26 -36.78 34.32
N GLU A 63 -19.22 -35.45 34.21
CA GLU A 63 -18.92 -34.63 35.39
C GLU A 63 -20.10 -33.64 35.58
N PRO A 64 -20.57 -33.41 36.81
CA PRO A 64 -21.89 -32.81 37.07
C PRO A 64 -21.98 -31.29 36.82
N ASN A 65 -20.97 -30.66 36.21
CA ASN A 65 -20.74 -29.21 36.30
C ASN A 65 -20.78 -28.45 34.95
N ASN A 66 -21.09 -29.12 33.83
CA ASN A 66 -20.96 -28.52 32.49
C ASN A 66 -22.30 -28.14 31.84
N TRP A 67 -23.42 -28.57 32.41
CA TRP A 67 -24.78 -28.23 32.01
C TRP A 67 -25.53 -27.88 33.28
N ILE A 68 -25.84 -26.61 33.47
CA ILE A 68 -26.66 -26.15 34.60
C ILE A 68 -28.07 -25.94 34.04
N ASP A 69 -29.04 -26.62 34.64
CA ASP A 69 -30.47 -26.52 34.36
C ASP A 69 -31.12 -25.70 35.50
N ASP A 70 -32.21 -24.99 35.21
CA ASP A 70 -32.99 -24.22 36.18
C ASP A 70 -33.87 -25.11 37.08
N SER A 71 -33.83 -26.44 36.89
CA SER A 71 -34.49 -27.38 37.80
C SER A 71 -33.78 -27.45 39.16
N SER A 72 -34.55 -27.58 40.23
CA SER A 72 -34.06 -27.69 41.61
C SER A 72 -33.18 -28.93 41.89
N ASP A 73 -32.89 -29.76 40.88
CA ASP A 73 -32.17 -31.02 40.99
C ASP A 73 -31.49 -31.39 39.65
N PRO A 74 -30.21 -31.06 39.43
CA PRO A 74 -29.54 -31.21 38.13
C PRO A 74 -29.42 -32.69 37.73
N LYS A 75 -30.01 -33.06 36.59
CA LYS A 75 -29.96 -34.44 36.08
C LYS A 75 -28.92 -34.59 34.95
N PRO A 76 -28.08 -35.64 34.97
CA PRO A 76 -27.17 -35.94 33.87
C PRO A 76 -27.95 -36.51 32.67
N GLY A 77 -27.86 -35.84 31.52
CA GLY A 77 -28.53 -36.25 30.29
C GLY A 77 -28.80 -35.06 29.36
N VAL A 78 -29.13 -35.35 28.10
CA VAL A 78 -29.67 -34.37 27.12
C VAL A 78 -30.73 -33.50 27.82
N PRO A 79 -30.73 -32.16 27.64
CA PRO A 79 -31.82 -31.34 28.13
C PRO A 79 -33.15 -31.94 27.69
N ASP A 80 -34.05 -32.22 28.63
CA ASP A 80 -35.38 -32.69 28.30
C ASP A 80 -36.07 -31.64 27.39
N ARG A 81 -36.92 -32.07 26.46
CA ARG A 81 -37.73 -31.18 25.60
C ARG A 81 -38.59 -30.20 26.40
N SER A 82 -38.72 -30.41 27.71
CA SER A 82 -39.42 -29.56 28.66
C SER A 82 -38.58 -28.37 29.17
N ILE A 83 -37.29 -28.31 28.85
CA ILE A 83 -36.36 -27.30 29.37
C ILE A 83 -36.29 -26.11 28.42
N PHE A 84 -36.55 -24.92 28.97
CA PHE A 84 -36.61 -23.67 28.23
C PHE A 84 -35.23 -23.06 27.98
N MET A 85 -34.24 -23.30 28.86
CA MET A 85 -32.89 -22.72 28.76
C MET A 85 -31.76 -23.75 28.95
N THR A 86 -30.69 -23.60 28.18
CA THR A 86 -29.51 -24.46 28.17
C THR A 86 -28.24 -23.60 28.23
N TYR A 87 -27.31 -23.95 29.12
CA TYR A 87 -26.06 -23.22 29.30
C TYR A 87 -24.82 -24.10 29.09
N ILE A 88 -23.84 -23.59 28.33
CA ILE A 88 -22.47 -24.13 28.25
C ILE A 88 -21.56 -23.13 28.99
N ARG A 89 -21.07 -23.52 30.18
CA ARG A 89 -20.30 -22.66 31.08
C ARG A 89 -18.97 -23.27 31.54
N ASN A 90 -18.22 -22.51 32.34
CA ASN A 90 -17.01 -22.95 33.06
C ASN A 90 -15.83 -23.34 32.16
N GLY A 91 -15.66 -22.68 31.01
CA GLY A 91 -14.51 -22.92 30.13
C GLY A 91 -14.59 -24.23 29.35
N THR A 92 -15.80 -24.79 29.21
CA THR A 92 -16.03 -26.09 28.59
C THR A 92 -16.38 -25.92 27.13
N THR A 93 -15.89 -26.83 26.27
CA THR A 93 -16.27 -26.85 24.85
C THR A 93 -17.12 -28.07 24.56
N ALA A 94 -18.36 -27.86 24.10
CA ALA A 94 -19.22 -28.90 23.58
C ALA A 94 -18.95 -29.13 22.09
N ILE A 95 -19.06 -30.38 21.64
CA ILE A 95 -18.93 -30.74 20.23
C ILE A 95 -20.19 -31.48 19.80
N VAL A 96 -20.84 -30.99 18.76
CA VAL A 96 -21.98 -31.62 18.09
C VAL A 96 -21.44 -32.30 16.83
N GLU A 97 -21.38 -33.63 16.90
CA GLU A 97 -20.88 -34.51 15.85
C GLU A 97 -21.69 -35.80 15.95
N ASN A 98 -22.58 -36.08 14.98
CA ASN A 98 -23.31 -37.35 14.97
C ASN A 98 -23.84 -37.74 13.58
N ASP A 99 -24.06 -39.04 13.37
CA ASP A 99 -24.70 -39.59 12.16
C ASP A 99 -26.26 -39.63 12.29
N THR A 100 -26.84 -39.06 13.36
CA THR A 100 -28.28 -39.05 13.65
C THR A 100 -28.75 -37.76 14.32
N ALA A 101 -29.96 -37.30 13.99
CA ALA A 101 -30.56 -36.02 14.38
C ALA A 101 -30.43 -35.66 15.87
N VAL A 102 -29.87 -34.48 16.14
CA VAL A 102 -29.83 -33.83 17.47
C VAL A 102 -31.22 -33.27 17.80
N PRO A 103 -31.77 -33.49 19.01
CA PRO A 103 -33.05 -32.90 19.39
C PRO A 103 -32.96 -31.37 19.48
N ASP A 104 -34.03 -30.69 19.07
CA ASP A 104 -34.15 -29.23 19.10
C ASP A 104 -33.98 -28.70 20.54
N ILE A 105 -33.22 -27.61 20.69
CA ILE A 105 -32.99 -26.92 21.97
C ILE A 105 -33.83 -25.64 22.01
N SER A 106 -34.37 -25.29 23.17
CA SER A 106 -35.14 -24.06 23.35
C SER A 106 -34.24 -22.80 23.27
N ILE A 107 -33.54 -22.43 24.33
CA ILE A 107 -32.59 -21.31 24.32
C ILE A 107 -31.20 -21.83 24.70
N LEU A 108 -30.16 -21.45 23.95
CA LEU A 108 -28.78 -21.86 24.18
C LEU A 108 -27.88 -20.66 24.49
N ASN A 109 -27.22 -20.66 25.64
CA ASN A 109 -26.19 -19.67 25.96
C ASN A 109 -24.81 -20.34 26.15
N VAL A 110 -23.79 -19.81 25.47
CA VAL A 110 -22.38 -20.24 25.58
C VAL A 110 -21.55 -19.10 26.14
N ALA A 111 -21.19 -19.16 27.42
CA ALA A 111 -20.42 -18.10 28.08
C ALA A 111 -19.63 -18.61 29.29
N SER A 112 -18.65 -17.86 29.76
CA SER A 112 -18.01 -18.13 31.05
C SER A 112 -18.87 -17.65 32.22
N ASP A 113 -18.74 -18.29 33.38
CA ASP A 113 -19.36 -17.82 34.63
C ASP A 113 -18.64 -16.58 35.18
N GLU A 114 -19.33 -15.73 35.94
CA GLU A 114 -18.79 -14.50 36.59
C GLU A 114 -17.59 -14.83 37.50
N LEU A 115 -17.55 -16.05 38.04
CA LEU A 115 -16.46 -16.56 38.89
C LEU A 115 -15.23 -17.10 38.12
N HIS A 116 -15.34 -17.28 36.79
CA HIS A 116 -14.34 -17.91 35.93
C HIS A 116 -14.05 -17.11 34.63
N THR A 117 -13.87 -15.80 34.78
CA THR A 117 -13.70 -14.81 33.68
C THR A 117 -12.52 -15.05 32.74
N SER A 118 -11.53 -15.87 33.12
CA SER A 118 -10.36 -16.19 32.28
C SER A 118 -10.58 -17.38 31.34
N SER A 119 -11.62 -18.18 31.55
CA SER A 119 -11.89 -19.40 30.78
C SER A 119 -12.87 -19.14 29.64
N THR A 120 -12.67 -19.77 28.47
CA THR A 120 -13.57 -19.61 27.31
C THR A 120 -14.43 -20.84 27.13
N SER A 121 -15.75 -20.69 27.20
CA SER A 121 -16.69 -21.76 26.86
C SER A 121 -16.88 -21.83 25.35
N GLY A 122 -17.19 -23.00 24.81
CA GLY A 122 -17.21 -23.23 23.37
C GLY A 122 -18.29 -24.20 22.89
N LEU A 123 -18.69 -24.05 21.64
CA LEU A 123 -19.50 -24.99 20.89
C LEU A 123 -18.89 -25.21 19.51
N ILE A 124 -18.69 -26.47 19.12
CA ILE A 124 -18.25 -26.84 17.78
C ILE A 124 -19.35 -27.66 17.12
N LEU A 125 -19.84 -27.20 15.97
CA LEU A 125 -20.85 -27.85 15.15
C LEU A 125 -20.17 -28.45 13.91
N ASN A 126 -20.10 -29.78 13.88
CA ASN A 126 -19.74 -30.53 12.68
C ASN A 126 -20.98 -31.17 12.01
N ASP A 127 -22.15 -31.03 12.64
CA ASP A 127 -23.46 -31.41 12.11
C ASP A 127 -24.50 -30.36 12.50
N ASN A 128 -25.70 -30.40 11.89
CA ASN A 128 -26.74 -29.40 12.04
C ASN A 128 -27.35 -29.37 13.45
N LEU A 129 -27.63 -28.16 13.94
CA LEU A 129 -28.30 -27.94 15.22
C LEU A 129 -29.43 -26.93 15.04
N THR A 130 -30.60 -27.20 15.64
CA THR A 130 -31.74 -26.28 15.67
C THR A 130 -31.99 -25.77 17.08
N ILE A 131 -32.09 -24.45 17.25
CA ILE A 131 -32.40 -23.78 18.53
C ILE A 131 -33.52 -22.73 18.35
N MET A 132 -34.24 -22.31 19.39
CA MET A 132 -35.11 -21.13 19.29
C MET A 132 -34.30 -19.85 19.45
N GLY A 133 -33.56 -19.71 20.54
CA GLY A 133 -32.72 -18.53 20.79
C GLY A 133 -31.29 -18.92 21.11
N GLY A 134 -30.32 -18.06 20.76
CA GLY A 134 -28.93 -18.29 21.12
C GLY A 134 -28.17 -17.02 21.52
N MET A 135 -27.28 -17.14 22.51
CA MET A 135 -26.34 -16.10 22.93
C MET A 135 -24.93 -16.67 23.05
N ILE A 136 -23.95 -16.07 22.35
CA ILE A 136 -22.54 -16.45 22.47
C ILE A 136 -21.75 -15.32 23.15
N GLY A 137 -21.14 -15.61 24.29
CA GLY A 137 -20.30 -14.69 25.04
C GLY A 137 -21.02 -13.77 26.03
N ALA A 138 -22.26 -14.09 26.45
CA ALA A 138 -23.01 -13.28 27.43
C ALA A 138 -23.23 -14.00 28.76
N ALA A 139 -23.02 -13.31 29.89
CA ALA A 139 -23.53 -13.76 31.18
C ALA A 139 -24.99 -13.30 31.33
N GLY A 140 -25.96 -14.21 31.23
CA GLY A 140 -27.39 -13.89 31.42
C GLY A 140 -28.35 -14.60 30.47
N SER A 141 -29.64 -14.28 30.60
CA SER A 141 -30.71 -14.74 29.70
C SER A 141 -31.16 -13.60 28.78
N ILE A 142 -31.75 -13.95 27.64
CA ILE A 142 -32.42 -12.96 26.77
C ILE A 142 -33.69 -12.37 27.40
N LEU A 143 -34.19 -12.97 28.49
CA LEU A 143 -35.47 -12.62 29.15
C LEU A 143 -35.33 -12.10 30.59
N GLU A 144 -34.24 -12.42 31.30
CA GLU A 144 -34.02 -12.00 32.69
C GLU A 144 -32.70 -11.24 32.82
N VAL A 145 -32.80 -9.97 33.23
CA VAL A 145 -31.72 -9.03 33.63
C VAL A 145 -30.40 -9.23 32.88
N TYR A 146 -30.29 -8.49 31.78
CA TYR A 146 -29.12 -8.46 30.92
C TYR A 146 -27.92 -7.77 31.59
N ASN A 147 -26.81 -8.50 31.77
CA ASN A 147 -25.49 -7.93 32.10
C ASN A 147 -24.55 -8.09 30.90
N PRO A 148 -24.51 -7.09 29.98
CA PRO A 148 -23.53 -7.09 28.91
C PRO A 148 -22.13 -7.03 29.51
N GLY A 149 -21.20 -7.87 29.04
CA GLY A 149 -19.77 -7.58 29.25
C GLY A 149 -18.95 -8.49 30.18
N GLU A 150 -19.44 -9.64 30.66
CA GLU A 150 -18.64 -10.47 31.59
C GLU A 150 -18.26 -11.87 31.08
N GLY A 151 -18.79 -12.31 29.93
CA GLY A 151 -18.60 -13.67 29.40
C GLY A 151 -17.62 -13.80 28.21
N ARG A 152 -16.86 -14.90 28.16
CA ARG A 152 -16.11 -15.37 26.97
C ARG A 152 -16.77 -16.60 26.36
N GLY A 153 -17.05 -16.57 25.05
CA GLY A 153 -17.77 -17.63 24.35
C GLY A 153 -17.26 -17.83 22.93
N SER A 154 -17.25 -19.07 22.46
CA SER A 154 -16.86 -19.42 21.09
C SER A 154 -17.86 -20.36 20.44
N LEU A 155 -18.12 -20.15 19.15
CA LEU A 155 -18.91 -21.03 18.31
C LEU A 155 -18.15 -21.29 17.01
N THR A 156 -18.00 -22.54 16.63
CA THR A 156 -17.40 -22.94 15.35
C THR A 156 -18.40 -23.79 14.58
N ILE A 157 -18.63 -23.48 13.31
CA ILE A 157 -19.52 -24.22 12.42
C ILE A 157 -18.71 -24.70 11.22
N ASN A 158 -18.50 -26.01 11.11
CA ASN A 158 -17.72 -26.64 10.05
C ASN A 158 -18.63 -27.46 9.14
N ASN A 159 -18.81 -27.05 7.88
CA ASN A 159 -19.63 -27.77 6.89
C ASN A 159 -21.03 -28.18 7.42
N ALA A 160 -21.60 -27.37 8.31
CA ALA A 160 -22.83 -27.63 9.03
C ALA A 160 -23.70 -26.36 9.08
N ALA A 161 -24.93 -26.49 9.58
CA ALA A 161 -25.87 -25.39 9.73
C ALA A 161 -26.34 -25.23 11.19
N LEU A 162 -26.26 -24.01 11.70
CA LEU A 162 -27.01 -23.62 12.90
C LEU A 162 -28.33 -22.96 12.46
N ASN A 163 -29.43 -23.63 12.75
CA ASN A 163 -30.78 -23.15 12.52
C ASN A 163 -31.30 -22.49 13.80
N TYR A 164 -31.75 -21.24 13.75
CA TYR A 164 -32.26 -20.55 14.92
C TYR A 164 -33.36 -19.54 14.61
N LEU A 165 -34.13 -19.09 15.61
CA LEU A 165 -35.10 -18.00 15.42
C LEU A 165 -34.45 -16.64 15.63
N LEU A 166 -33.64 -16.52 16.68
CA LEU A 166 -32.85 -15.33 17.02
C LEU A 166 -31.46 -15.70 17.57
N LEU A 167 -30.40 -15.04 17.07
CA LEU A 167 -29.03 -15.25 17.57
C LEU A 167 -28.35 -13.90 17.83
N GLY A 168 -27.96 -13.70 19.07
CA GLY A 168 -26.98 -12.70 19.45
C GLY A 168 -25.60 -13.33 19.56
N VAL A 169 -24.60 -12.71 18.95
CA VAL A 169 -23.21 -13.18 19.01
C VAL A 169 -22.33 -12.05 19.52
N GLY A 170 -21.42 -12.35 20.45
CA GLY A 170 -20.37 -11.40 20.84
C GLY A 170 -20.72 -10.52 22.03
N ILE A 171 -21.53 -11.04 22.95
CA ILE A 171 -22.29 -10.23 23.91
C ILE A 171 -21.50 -9.95 25.21
N GLY A 172 -20.17 -9.99 25.14
CA GLY A 172 -19.27 -9.88 26.28
C GLY A 172 -17.83 -9.60 25.85
N VAL A 173 -16.88 -9.72 26.79
CA VAL A 173 -15.50 -9.26 26.58
C VAL A 173 -14.83 -9.91 25.36
N ASP A 174 -15.16 -11.16 24.99
CA ASP A 174 -14.51 -11.82 23.83
C ASP A 174 -15.40 -12.95 23.25
N GLY A 175 -16.49 -12.60 22.54
CA GLY A 175 -17.30 -13.60 21.84
C GLY A 175 -16.83 -13.84 20.41
N SER A 176 -16.67 -15.10 20.00
CA SER A 176 -16.16 -15.46 18.67
C SER A 176 -17.05 -16.47 17.94
N VAL A 177 -17.31 -16.23 16.66
CA VAL A 177 -17.93 -17.19 15.74
C VAL A 177 -16.96 -17.47 14.60
N MET A 178 -16.82 -18.74 14.26
CA MET A 178 -16.11 -19.19 13.08
C MET A 178 -17.06 -19.95 12.17
N LEU A 179 -17.16 -19.50 10.92
CA LEU A 179 -17.84 -20.21 9.84
C LEU A 179 -16.79 -20.77 8.89
N ASN A 180 -16.75 -22.09 8.75
CA ASN A 180 -15.81 -22.80 7.87
C ASN A 180 -16.60 -23.65 6.88
N ASN A 181 -16.93 -23.05 5.73
CA ASN A 181 -17.98 -23.53 4.83
C ASN A 181 -19.30 -23.81 5.59
N GLY A 182 -19.53 -23.05 6.66
CA GLY A 182 -20.65 -23.21 7.57
C GLY A 182 -21.81 -22.31 7.19
N ARG A 183 -22.98 -22.61 7.73
CA ARG A 183 -24.19 -21.81 7.53
C ARG A 183 -24.83 -21.42 8.86
N ILE A 184 -25.27 -20.18 8.90
CA ILE A 184 -26.24 -19.68 9.87
C ILE A 184 -27.57 -19.52 9.13
N LEU A 185 -28.63 -20.07 9.69
CA LEU A 185 -29.98 -19.94 9.14
C LEU A 185 -30.91 -19.43 10.25
N ALA A 186 -31.35 -18.18 10.13
CA ALA A 186 -32.39 -17.61 10.96
C ALA A 186 -33.77 -18.07 10.41
N THR A 187 -34.28 -19.20 10.89
CA THR A 187 -35.46 -19.93 10.39
C THR A 187 -36.63 -19.94 11.39
N THR A 188 -37.75 -20.50 10.94
CA THR A 188 -39.01 -20.67 11.68
C THR A 188 -38.90 -21.57 12.90
N PHE A 189 -39.77 -21.27 13.86
CA PHE A 189 -39.97 -21.92 15.16
C PHE A 189 -40.05 -23.47 15.09
N PRO A 190 -39.32 -24.23 15.94
CA PRO A 190 -39.62 -25.65 16.17
C PRO A 190 -40.96 -25.81 16.89
N SER A 191 -41.62 -26.98 16.80
CA SER A 191 -42.91 -27.19 17.46
C SER A 191 -42.78 -27.18 19.00
N VAL A 192 -43.15 -26.07 19.65
CA VAL A 192 -43.22 -25.97 21.12
C VAL A 192 -44.56 -26.43 21.68
N SER A 193 -44.54 -26.91 22.92
CA SER A 193 -45.70 -27.41 23.65
C SER A 193 -46.69 -26.31 24.10
N ASN A 194 -46.27 -25.04 24.16
CA ASN A 194 -47.13 -23.92 24.58
C ASN A 194 -46.88 -22.64 23.74
N PRO A 195 -47.58 -22.45 22.62
CA PRO A 195 -47.35 -21.31 21.71
C PRO A 195 -47.83 -19.95 22.26
N ASP A 196 -48.66 -19.93 23.29
CA ASP A 196 -49.23 -18.69 23.86
C ASP A 196 -48.37 -18.11 25.00
N ASP A 197 -47.18 -18.67 25.23
CA ASP A 197 -46.22 -18.12 26.18
C ASP A 197 -45.76 -16.71 25.70
N PRO A 198 -45.92 -15.65 26.52
CA PRO A 198 -45.59 -14.29 26.14
C PRO A 198 -44.11 -14.13 25.74
N ASP A 199 -43.20 -14.89 26.36
CA ASP A 199 -41.77 -14.83 26.05
C ASP A 199 -41.48 -15.43 24.66
N ILE A 200 -42.19 -16.50 24.32
CA ILE A 200 -42.15 -17.13 22.99
C ILE A 200 -42.76 -16.21 21.91
N ALA A 201 -43.83 -15.48 22.23
CA ALA A 201 -44.46 -14.55 21.30
C ALA A 201 -43.53 -13.36 20.96
N VAL A 202 -42.80 -12.85 21.95
CA VAL A 202 -41.83 -11.76 21.79
C VAL A 202 -40.63 -12.18 20.93
N LEU A 203 -40.11 -13.39 21.13
CA LEU A 203 -39.04 -13.96 20.30
C LEU A 203 -39.48 -14.19 18.84
N ARG A 204 -40.75 -14.53 18.61
CA ARG A 204 -41.32 -14.68 17.24
C ARG A 204 -41.42 -13.38 16.47
N ASN A 205 -41.77 -12.28 17.14
CA ASN A 205 -41.89 -10.98 16.48
C ASN A 205 -40.54 -10.43 15.97
N ASN A 206 -39.43 -11.02 16.43
CA ASN A 206 -38.06 -10.62 16.11
C ASN A 206 -37.26 -11.73 15.41
N SER A 207 -37.97 -12.68 14.79
CA SER A 207 -37.35 -13.78 14.06
C SER A 207 -36.61 -13.30 12.81
N GLY A 208 -35.52 -13.97 12.45
CA GLY A 208 -34.79 -13.64 11.23
C GLY A 208 -33.66 -12.63 11.43
N THR A 209 -33.27 -12.34 12.68
CA THR A 209 -32.24 -11.36 12.99
C THR A 209 -30.94 -12.01 13.49
N VAL A 210 -29.81 -11.49 13.02
CA VAL A 210 -28.45 -11.86 13.46
C VAL A 210 -27.72 -10.60 13.89
N ALA A 211 -27.12 -10.60 15.08
CA ALA A 211 -26.41 -9.44 15.60
C ALA A 211 -25.00 -9.79 16.06
N PHE A 212 -24.04 -8.97 15.67
CA PHE A 212 -22.65 -8.98 16.13
C PHE A 212 -22.30 -7.64 16.80
N GLY A 213 -21.77 -7.70 18.01
CA GLY A 213 -21.43 -6.53 18.82
C GLY A 213 -22.55 -6.10 19.78
N ASN A 214 -22.19 -5.25 20.74
CA ASN A 214 -23.05 -4.92 21.88
C ASN A 214 -24.19 -3.94 21.54
N GLU A 215 -23.99 -3.01 20.61
CA GLU A 215 -24.99 -1.98 20.26
C GLU A 215 -26.10 -2.55 19.36
N ALA A 216 -25.78 -3.50 18.48
CA ALA A 216 -26.74 -4.24 17.67
C ALA A 216 -27.77 -5.00 18.53
N ILE A 217 -27.40 -5.35 19.76
CA ILE A 217 -28.29 -6.05 20.71
C ILE A 217 -29.15 -5.06 21.50
N LYS A 218 -28.73 -3.80 21.72
CA LYS A 218 -29.62 -2.75 22.24
C LYS A 218 -30.87 -2.63 21.36
N LEU A 219 -30.67 -2.62 20.05
CA LEU A 219 -31.76 -2.58 19.07
C LEU A 219 -32.62 -3.84 19.12
N LEU A 220 -31.99 -5.01 19.34
CA LEU A 220 -32.71 -6.27 19.52
C LEU A 220 -33.59 -6.26 20.79
N VAL A 221 -33.08 -5.73 21.90
CA VAL A 221 -33.80 -5.64 23.19
C VAL A 221 -34.91 -4.58 23.16
N GLU A 222 -34.69 -3.44 22.49
CA GLU A 222 -35.74 -2.44 22.23
C GLU A 222 -36.88 -3.03 21.40
N ALA A 223 -36.58 -3.91 20.43
CA ALA A 223 -37.57 -4.61 19.62
C ALA A 223 -38.30 -5.74 20.37
N LEU A 224 -37.76 -6.24 21.48
CA LEU A 224 -38.41 -7.22 22.38
C LEU A 224 -39.40 -6.54 23.37
N GLY A 225 -39.62 -5.23 23.29
CA GLY A 225 -40.72 -4.53 23.98
C GLY A 225 -40.49 -4.19 25.46
N GLY A 226 -39.23 -4.12 25.91
CA GLY A 226 -38.90 -3.68 27.27
C GLY A 226 -39.35 -2.23 27.53
N SER A 227 -40.21 -2.02 28.52
CA SER A 227 -40.60 -0.68 28.97
C SER A 227 -39.40 0.01 29.65
N GLU A 228 -38.85 1.00 28.97
CA GLU A 228 -37.62 1.73 29.28
C GLU A 228 -36.34 0.86 29.26
N PRO A 229 -35.49 0.98 28.22
CA PRO A 229 -34.12 0.53 28.37
C PRO A 229 -33.52 1.33 29.54
N PRO A 230 -32.80 0.71 30.51
CA PRO A 230 -32.03 1.49 31.46
C PRO A 230 -31.18 2.50 30.69
N GLU A 231 -30.86 3.68 31.25
CA GLU A 231 -29.90 4.56 30.60
C GLU A 231 -28.59 3.78 30.38
N LEU A 232 -28.40 3.27 29.15
CA LEU A 232 -27.22 2.51 28.71
C LEU A 232 -26.08 3.50 28.42
N SER A 233 -25.94 4.53 29.25
CA SER A 233 -25.11 5.71 29.00
C SER A 233 -23.61 5.43 29.03
N ASP A 234 -23.19 4.21 29.38
CA ASP A 234 -21.77 3.83 29.48
C ASP A 234 -21.47 2.36 29.08
N ILE A 235 -22.17 1.72 28.12
CA ILE A 235 -21.70 0.43 27.54
C ILE A 235 -20.62 0.65 26.46
N GLY A 236 -19.71 1.58 26.71
CA GLY A 236 -18.58 1.79 25.81
C GLY A 236 -17.76 0.51 25.68
N ASN A 237 -17.62 -0.01 24.47
CA ASN A 237 -16.46 -0.76 23.96
C ASN A 237 -15.83 -1.88 24.83
N LEU A 238 -16.53 -2.44 25.82
CA LEU A 238 -15.98 -3.53 26.64
C LEU A 238 -16.13 -4.86 25.90
N GLY A 239 -15.08 -5.20 25.14
CA GLY A 239 -14.87 -6.51 24.54
C GLY A 239 -14.62 -6.52 23.05
N LEU A 240 -14.43 -7.70 22.45
CA LEU A 240 -14.28 -7.91 21.01
C LEU A 240 -15.29 -8.96 20.53
N SER A 241 -16.14 -8.58 19.58
CA SER A 241 -17.02 -9.52 18.87
C SER A 241 -16.37 -9.93 17.56
N MET A 242 -16.08 -11.22 17.36
CA MET A 242 -15.42 -11.68 16.13
C MET A 242 -16.33 -12.60 15.31
N LEU A 243 -16.43 -12.33 14.01
CA LEU A 243 -16.90 -13.29 13.02
C LEU A 243 -15.73 -13.62 12.09
N ALA A 244 -15.21 -14.85 12.16
CA ALA A 244 -14.18 -15.35 11.26
C ALA A 244 -14.81 -16.25 10.19
N VAL A 245 -14.49 -15.99 8.93
CA VAL A 245 -15.03 -16.71 7.78
C VAL A 245 -13.89 -17.37 7.01
N GLY A 246 -14.00 -18.69 6.86
CA GLY A 246 -13.18 -19.50 5.98
C GLY A 246 -14.03 -20.19 4.91
N GLY A 247 -13.51 -20.22 3.68
CA GLY A 247 -14.18 -20.83 2.53
C GLY A 247 -15.45 -20.08 2.13
N THR A 248 -16.46 -20.80 1.62
CA THR A 248 -17.74 -20.22 1.21
C THR A 248 -18.78 -20.47 2.29
N SER A 249 -19.04 -19.47 3.12
CA SER A 249 -19.99 -19.55 4.24
C SER A 249 -21.21 -18.67 3.98
N THR A 250 -22.31 -18.97 4.68
CA THR A 250 -23.61 -18.29 4.46
C THR A 250 -24.28 -17.86 5.76
N ILE A 251 -24.95 -16.71 5.72
CA ILE A 251 -25.93 -16.26 6.72
C ILE A 251 -27.24 -16.05 5.96
N GLU A 252 -28.30 -16.72 6.39
CA GLU A 252 -29.65 -16.48 5.87
C GLU A 252 -30.49 -15.83 6.96
N ALA A 253 -30.88 -14.59 6.74
CA ALA A 253 -31.54 -13.72 7.70
C ALA A 253 -32.27 -12.57 7.01
N ASN A 254 -33.28 -12.01 7.67
CA ASN A 254 -33.96 -10.79 7.21
C ASN A 254 -33.16 -9.55 7.60
N ALA A 255 -32.45 -9.60 8.73
CA ALA A 255 -31.61 -8.52 9.20
C ALA A 255 -30.30 -9.04 9.78
N VAL A 256 -29.17 -8.45 9.37
CA VAL A 256 -27.85 -8.71 9.94
C VAL A 256 -27.22 -7.40 10.40
N HIS A 257 -26.78 -7.33 11.65
CA HIS A 257 -26.23 -6.11 12.25
C HIS A 257 -24.78 -6.31 12.68
N PHE A 258 -23.90 -5.39 12.28
CA PHE A 258 -22.52 -5.29 12.74
C PHE A 258 -22.32 -3.93 13.41
N SER A 259 -21.96 -3.93 14.68
CA SER A 259 -21.90 -2.69 15.49
C SER A 259 -20.64 -2.58 16.33
N GLY A 260 -20.33 -1.36 16.79
CA GLY A 260 -19.30 -1.04 17.80
C GLY A 260 -18.01 -1.83 17.63
N ASN A 261 -17.70 -2.68 18.61
CA ASN A 261 -16.49 -3.51 18.71
C ASN A 261 -16.47 -4.79 17.84
N SER A 262 -17.36 -4.91 16.85
CA SER A 262 -17.42 -6.09 15.98
C SER A 262 -16.34 -6.08 14.89
N ARG A 263 -15.70 -7.24 14.70
CA ARG A 263 -14.70 -7.48 13.66
C ARG A 263 -15.10 -8.68 12.82
N LEU A 264 -15.29 -8.44 11.53
CA LEU A 264 -15.48 -9.46 10.51
C LEU A 264 -14.13 -9.76 9.83
N PHE A 265 -13.68 -11.00 9.90
CA PHE A 265 -12.45 -11.48 9.27
C PHE A 265 -12.78 -12.40 8.10
N LEU A 266 -12.39 -12.02 6.88
CA LEU A 266 -12.63 -12.78 5.65
C LEU A 266 -11.36 -13.45 5.17
N GLY A 267 -11.27 -14.77 5.34
CA GLY A 267 -10.08 -15.53 4.97
C GLY A 267 -9.23 -15.95 6.17
N MET A 268 -9.82 -15.96 7.36
CA MET A 268 -9.17 -16.46 8.58
C MET A 268 -9.86 -17.72 9.09
N THR A 269 -9.06 -18.69 9.52
CA THR A 269 -9.53 -19.87 10.26
C THR A 269 -9.02 -19.84 11.70
N LEU A 270 -9.91 -19.94 12.69
CA LEU A 270 -9.57 -19.99 14.12
C LEU A 270 -9.27 -21.44 14.56
N GLY A 271 -8.23 -21.65 15.38
CA GLY A 271 -7.90 -22.97 15.96
C GLY A 271 -6.41 -23.17 16.27
N VAL A 272 -6.05 -24.34 16.82
CA VAL A 272 -4.66 -24.72 17.12
C VAL A 272 -3.92 -24.96 15.79
N GLY A 273 -3.22 -23.93 15.31
CA GLY A 273 -2.60 -23.89 13.97
C GLY A 273 -3.40 -23.12 12.92
N GLY A 274 -4.23 -22.14 13.34
CA GLY A 274 -5.01 -21.27 12.46
C GLY A 274 -4.19 -20.75 11.27
N GLY A 275 -4.80 -20.81 10.09
CA GLY A 275 -4.17 -20.43 8.83
C GLY A 275 -5.08 -19.53 7.99
N PHE A 276 -4.48 -18.90 6.98
CA PHE A 276 -5.21 -18.08 6.01
C PHE A 276 -5.92 -18.97 4.99
N ALA A 277 -7.17 -18.62 4.68
CA ALA A 277 -8.00 -19.22 3.64
C ALA A 277 -8.32 -18.13 2.60
N PRO A 278 -7.37 -17.81 1.71
CA PRO A 278 -7.52 -16.73 0.73
C PRO A 278 -8.75 -16.98 -0.16
N GLY A 279 -9.43 -15.92 -0.59
CA GLY A 279 -10.63 -15.96 -1.45
C GLY A 279 -11.91 -16.38 -0.72
N SER A 280 -11.98 -16.17 0.60
CA SER A 280 -13.15 -16.58 1.40
C SER A 280 -14.35 -15.68 1.11
N THR A 281 -15.53 -16.27 1.04
CA THR A 281 -16.77 -15.54 0.74
C THR A 281 -17.78 -15.73 1.86
N LEU A 282 -18.29 -14.62 2.39
CA LEU A 282 -19.48 -14.60 3.23
C LEU A 282 -20.68 -14.15 2.40
N ALA A 283 -21.59 -15.06 2.10
CA ALA A 283 -22.85 -14.70 1.46
C ALA A 283 -23.95 -14.47 2.51
N ILE A 284 -24.63 -13.34 2.45
CA ILE A 284 -25.76 -12.98 3.30
C ILE A 284 -27.00 -12.91 2.42
N ASN A 285 -27.99 -13.76 2.65
CA ASN A 285 -29.22 -13.83 1.87
C ASN A 285 -30.45 -13.64 2.76
N THR A 286 -31.59 -13.31 2.14
CA THR A 286 -32.89 -13.28 2.81
C THR A 286 -33.24 -14.65 3.38
N ALA A 287 -33.90 -14.69 4.54
CA ALA A 287 -34.29 -15.95 5.16
C ALA A 287 -35.45 -16.58 4.40
N SER A 288 -35.13 -17.44 3.43
CA SER A 288 -36.12 -18.18 2.63
C SER A 288 -37.15 -18.95 3.47
N ALA A 289 -36.75 -19.38 4.68
CA ALA A 289 -37.61 -20.10 5.60
C ALA A 289 -38.72 -19.23 6.22
N LEU A 290 -38.58 -17.91 6.23
CA LEU A 290 -39.55 -16.96 6.79
C LEU A 290 -40.52 -16.39 5.73
N GLU A 291 -40.41 -16.83 4.47
CA GLU A 291 -41.21 -16.34 3.32
C GLU A 291 -41.05 -14.83 3.04
N GLU A 292 -39.96 -14.22 3.51
CA GLU A 292 -39.63 -12.80 3.25
C GLU A 292 -38.86 -12.64 1.94
N GLU A 293 -39.19 -11.58 1.18
CA GLU A 293 -38.57 -11.27 -0.12
C GLU A 293 -37.47 -10.20 -0.03
N GLU A 294 -37.38 -9.47 1.09
CA GLU A 294 -36.45 -8.36 1.29
C GLU A 294 -35.74 -8.44 2.66
N GLY A 295 -34.51 -7.93 2.73
CA GLY A 295 -33.74 -7.89 3.96
C GLY A 295 -32.60 -6.87 3.93
N ASN A 296 -32.02 -6.58 5.09
CA ASN A 296 -31.02 -5.52 5.25
C ASN A 296 -29.78 -5.99 6.03
N VAL A 297 -28.61 -5.49 5.62
CA VAL A 297 -27.36 -5.63 6.37
C VAL A 297 -26.91 -4.26 6.84
N TYR A 298 -26.87 -4.08 8.16
CA TYR A 298 -26.57 -2.82 8.82
C TYR A 298 -25.14 -2.81 9.34
N PHE A 299 -24.41 -1.74 9.02
CA PHE A 299 -23.16 -1.39 9.69
C PHE A 299 -23.36 -0.12 10.52
N TYR A 300 -22.86 -0.15 11.75
CA TYR A 300 -22.80 1.00 12.66
C TYR A 300 -21.35 1.41 12.88
N ASP A 301 -21.16 2.61 13.42
CA ASP A 301 -19.83 3.14 13.74
C ASP A 301 -18.97 2.18 14.56
N GLY A 302 -17.68 2.12 14.21
CA GLY A 302 -16.68 1.29 14.88
C GLY A 302 -16.56 -0.13 14.34
N ALA A 303 -17.58 -0.65 13.65
CA ALA A 303 -17.50 -1.96 13.02
C ALA A 303 -16.28 -2.04 12.08
N THR A 304 -15.62 -3.19 12.03
CA THR A 304 -14.40 -3.38 11.23
C THR A 304 -14.51 -4.62 10.35
N ILE A 305 -14.16 -4.49 9.08
CA ILE A 305 -13.97 -5.58 8.14
C ILE A 305 -12.48 -5.75 7.88
N VAL A 306 -11.96 -6.96 8.01
CA VAL A 306 -10.57 -7.31 7.76
C VAL A 306 -10.53 -8.37 6.67
N SER A 307 -9.93 -8.03 5.53
CA SER A 307 -9.78 -8.92 4.38
C SER A 307 -8.31 -9.29 4.17
N PHE A 308 -8.02 -10.59 4.06
CA PHE A 308 -6.64 -11.09 4.02
C PHE A 308 -6.03 -11.16 2.62
N ASP A 309 -6.85 -11.11 1.56
CA ASP A 309 -6.40 -11.20 0.18
C ASP A 309 -7.41 -10.67 -0.84
N ALA A 310 -6.92 -10.47 -2.07
CA ALA A 310 -7.74 -10.19 -3.23
C ALA A 310 -8.68 -11.38 -3.54
N GLY A 311 -9.98 -11.12 -3.56
CA GLY A 311 -11.02 -12.13 -3.85
C GLY A 311 -11.77 -12.64 -2.62
N SER A 312 -11.39 -12.20 -1.42
CA SER A 312 -12.26 -12.34 -0.24
C SER A 312 -13.40 -11.33 -0.31
N ASN A 313 -14.65 -11.81 -0.22
CA ASN A 313 -15.84 -11.02 -0.57
C ASN A 313 -16.97 -11.16 0.46
N ILE A 314 -17.71 -10.07 0.66
CA ILE A 314 -19.08 -10.14 1.19
C ILE A 314 -20.04 -10.10 0.01
N VAL A 315 -20.97 -11.06 -0.05
CA VAL A 315 -21.97 -11.15 -1.12
C VAL A 315 -23.35 -11.02 -0.52
N LEU A 316 -24.13 -10.04 -0.94
CA LEU A 316 -25.53 -9.87 -0.56
C LEU A 316 -26.43 -10.50 -1.64
N GLY A 317 -27.30 -11.40 -1.20
CA GLY A 317 -28.26 -12.11 -2.01
C GLY A 317 -29.31 -11.21 -2.66
N GLU A 318 -30.17 -11.81 -3.48
CA GLU A 318 -31.32 -11.13 -4.05
C GLU A 318 -32.25 -10.62 -2.94
N GLY A 319 -32.74 -9.39 -3.08
CA GLY A 319 -33.57 -8.73 -2.06
C GLY A 319 -32.81 -8.18 -0.84
N MET A 320 -31.50 -8.48 -0.71
CA MET A 320 -30.67 -7.91 0.36
C MET A 320 -30.13 -6.54 -0.01
N THR A 321 -30.22 -5.61 0.93
CA THR A 321 -29.71 -4.24 0.81
C THR A 321 -28.62 -3.99 1.85
N LEU A 322 -27.56 -3.28 1.46
CA LEU A 322 -26.56 -2.75 2.38
C LEU A 322 -27.02 -1.40 2.92
N ASP A 323 -27.24 -1.29 4.23
CA ASP A 323 -27.67 -0.06 4.89
C ASP A 323 -26.52 0.52 5.72
N LEU A 324 -26.07 1.71 5.32
CA LEU A 324 -25.00 2.48 5.97
C LEU A 324 -25.53 3.74 6.67
N THR A 325 -26.84 3.85 6.90
CA THR A 325 -27.47 5.04 7.49
C THR A 325 -26.87 5.44 8.84
N ASN A 326 -26.36 4.46 9.58
CA ASN A 326 -25.85 4.61 10.95
C ASN A 326 -24.32 4.77 11.02
N VAL A 327 -23.63 5.00 9.89
CA VAL A 327 -22.18 5.23 9.83
C VAL A 327 -21.91 6.73 9.78
N THR A 328 -21.50 7.35 10.89
CA THR A 328 -21.17 8.77 10.92
C THR A 328 -19.80 9.03 10.30
N ALA A 329 -19.70 10.04 9.42
CA ALA A 329 -18.41 10.50 8.92
C ALA A 329 -17.63 11.17 10.07
N ALA A 330 -16.60 10.50 10.62
CA ALA A 330 -15.62 11.17 11.46
C ALA A 330 -15.03 12.36 10.71
N THR A 331 -14.90 13.47 11.40
CA THR A 331 -13.90 14.46 11.04
C THR A 331 -12.95 14.69 12.22
N TRP A 332 -11.68 14.95 11.86
CA TRP A 332 -10.60 15.65 12.58
C TRP A 332 -9.54 14.81 13.35
N GLU A 333 -8.31 14.93 12.82
CA GLU A 333 -6.97 14.73 13.40
C GLU A 333 -6.53 13.31 13.82
N LEU A 334 -5.58 12.78 13.04
CA LEU A 334 -4.74 11.63 13.36
C LEU A 334 -3.75 12.03 14.47
N ASP A 335 -3.86 11.46 15.68
CA ASP A 335 -2.79 11.53 16.67
C ASP A 335 -1.75 10.44 16.35
N GLU A 336 -0.58 10.89 15.90
CA GLU A 336 0.58 10.11 15.43
C GLU A 336 1.11 9.08 16.46
N TYR A 337 0.65 9.12 17.71
CA TYR A 337 1.17 8.25 18.78
C TYR A 337 0.18 7.28 19.42
N THR A 338 -1.09 7.26 19.00
CA THR A 338 -2.09 6.35 19.58
C THR A 338 -2.91 5.52 18.57
N GLY A 339 -2.72 5.73 17.27
CA GLY A 339 -3.04 4.75 16.24
C GLY A 339 -4.50 4.32 16.13
N LEU A 340 -5.45 5.26 16.24
CA LEU A 340 -6.75 5.36 15.52
C LEU A 340 -7.71 6.30 16.27
N PRO A 341 -8.19 7.41 15.65
CA PRO A 341 -9.44 8.06 16.07
C PRO A 341 -10.65 7.37 15.40
N ALA A 342 -11.65 7.00 16.20
CA ALA A 342 -12.91 6.40 15.76
C ALA A 342 -13.92 7.48 15.32
N THR A 343 -14.53 7.32 14.14
CA THR A 343 -15.99 7.18 13.92
C THR A 343 -16.29 6.92 12.42
N GLY A 344 -16.89 5.76 12.11
CA GLY A 344 -17.13 5.23 10.76
C GLY A 344 -16.94 3.71 10.66
N LEU A 345 -17.14 3.10 9.46
CA LEU A 345 -16.87 1.69 9.16
C LEU A 345 -15.40 1.53 8.73
N ASN A 346 -14.64 0.67 9.41
CA ASN A 346 -13.22 0.45 9.10
C ASN A 346 -13.04 -0.75 8.18
N VAL A 347 -12.16 -0.63 7.16
CA VAL A 347 -11.80 -1.73 6.26
C VAL A 347 -10.28 -1.88 6.25
N ALA A 348 -9.78 -2.96 6.84
CA ALA A 348 -8.37 -3.32 6.76
C ALA A 348 -8.13 -4.29 5.59
N LEU A 349 -7.25 -3.90 4.68
CA LEU A 349 -6.84 -4.69 3.52
C LEU A 349 -5.42 -5.19 3.74
N ILE A 350 -5.22 -6.50 3.62
CA ILE A 350 -3.94 -7.15 3.87
C ILE A 350 -3.40 -7.74 2.56
N ASN A 351 -2.18 -7.39 2.18
CA ASN A 351 -1.50 -7.88 0.97
C ASN A 351 -2.21 -7.54 -0.36
N PHE A 352 -2.90 -6.40 -0.45
CA PHE A 352 -3.50 -5.92 -1.70
C PHE A 352 -2.43 -5.23 -2.56
N GLU A 353 -2.41 -5.49 -3.86
CA GLU A 353 -1.44 -4.90 -4.81
C GLU A 353 -1.93 -3.53 -5.32
N SER A 354 -1.00 -2.64 -5.70
CA SER A 354 -1.35 -1.35 -6.28
C SER A 354 -1.74 -1.48 -7.76
N GLY A 355 -2.47 -0.49 -8.26
CA GLY A 355 -2.86 -0.41 -9.67
C GLY A 355 -4.04 -1.31 -10.06
N GLN A 356 -4.61 -2.07 -9.12
CA GLN A 356 -5.79 -2.91 -9.34
C GLN A 356 -7.00 -2.46 -8.51
N ALA A 357 -8.19 -2.75 -9.04
CA ALA A 357 -9.45 -2.58 -8.34
C ALA A 357 -9.96 -3.95 -7.88
N TYR A 358 -10.40 -4.02 -6.64
CA TYR A 358 -10.88 -5.24 -6.00
C TYR A 358 -12.32 -5.05 -5.55
N GLU A 359 -13.17 -6.02 -5.86
CA GLU A 359 -14.53 -6.04 -5.35
C GLU A 359 -14.49 -6.40 -3.86
N LEU A 360 -15.14 -5.61 -3.02
CA LEU A 360 -15.20 -5.87 -1.57
C LEU A 360 -16.59 -6.38 -1.18
N ILE A 361 -17.61 -5.68 -1.65
CA ILE A 361 -19.01 -6.00 -1.38
C ILE A 361 -19.75 -6.08 -2.71
N ARG A 362 -20.38 -7.21 -2.99
CA ARG A 362 -21.28 -7.40 -4.14
C ARG A 362 -22.70 -7.57 -3.65
N ALA A 363 -23.67 -6.89 -4.24
CA ALA A 363 -25.08 -7.01 -3.88
C ALA A 363 -25.99 -7.15 -5.10
N ALA A 364 -27.22 -7.61 -4.89
CA ALA A 364 -28.25 -7.55 -5.92
C ALA A 364 -28.74 -6.11 -6.13
N ASN A 365 -28.88 -5.33 -5.06
CA ASN A 365 -29.15 -3.90 -5.08
C ASN A 365 -28.35 -3.21 -3.97
N ILE A 366 -27.75 -2.06 -4.28
CA ILE A 366 -27.13 -1.19 -3.28
C ILE A 366 -28.04 0.02 -3.10
N VAL A 367 -28.53 0.22 -1.87
CA VAL A 367 -29.27 1.42 -1.49
C VAL A 367 -28.52 2.08 -0.35
N LEU A 368 -27.87 3.20 -0.64
CA LEU A 368 -27.23 4.01 0.38
C LEU A 368 -28.28 4.91 1.03
N GLY A 369 -28.15 5.18 2.32
CA GLY A 369 -29.10 6.03 3.05
C GLY A 369 -29.20 7.45 2.48
N ASP A 370 -30.24 8.20 2.86
CA ASP A 370 -30.56 9.52 2.29
C ASP A 370 -29.41 10.55 2.41
N ASP A 371 -28.54 10.40 3.40
CA ASP A 371 -27.37 11.27 3.62
C ASP A 371 -26.10 10.80 2.88
N TYR A 372 -26.15 9.68 2.17
CA TYR A 372 -25.01 9.01 1.54
C TYR A 372 -25.22 8.88 0.03
N SER A 373 -24.56 9.74 -0.74
CA SER A 373 -24.55 9.62 -2.20
C SER A 373 -23.47 8.64 -2.67
N VAL A 374 -23.69 8.00 -3.83
CA VAL A 374 -22.66 7.18 -4.50
C VAL A 374 -21.37 7.94 -4.81
N ASP A 375 -21.44 9.28 -4.83
CA ASP A 375 -20.32 10.16 -5.17
C ASP A 375 -19.34 10.37 -3.99
N ASN A 376 -19.74 10.11 -2.73
CA ASN A 376 -18.95 10.40 -1.53
C ASN A 376 -18.62 9.16 -0.67
N ILE A 377 -18.55 7.98 -1.27
CA ILE A 377 -18.34 6.71 -0.55
C ILE A 377 -17.00 6.66 0.22
N ASN A 378 -16.00 7.41 -0.23
CA ASN A 378 -14.70 7.49 0.46
C ASN A 378 -14.79 8.08 1.87
N ASP A 379 -15.82 8.87 2.17
CA ASP A 379 -16.02 9.47 3.48
C ASP A 379 -16.66 8.49 4.48
N LEU A 380 -17.18 7.35 3.98
CA LEU A 380 -17.85 6.31 4.78
C LEU A 380 -16.88 5.28 5.35
N PHE A 381 -15.81 5.01 4.59
CA PHE A 381 -14.88 3.93 4.88
C PHE A 381 -13.54 4.50 5.28
N THR A 382 -13.09 4.18 6.49
CA THR A 382 -11.68 4.30 6.82
C THR A 382 -10.96 3.07 6.28
N ILE A 383 -10.21 3.24 5.19
CA ILE A 383 -9.46 2.14 4.57
C ILE A 383 -8.04 2.13 5.12
N LEU A 384 -7.64 1.01 5.72
CA LEU A 384 -6.33 0.79 6.28
C LEU A 384 -5.58 -0.22 5.40
N LEU A 385 -4.45 0.18 4.85
CA LEU A 385 -3.52 -0.73 4.19
C LEU A 385 -2.58 -1.30 5.24
N THR A 386 -2.50 -2.63 5.30
CA THR A 386 -1.81 -3.33 6.39
C THR A 386 -1.03 -4.54 5.87
N THR A 387 0.01 -4.91 6.61
CA THR A 387 0.84 -6.09 6.38
C THR A 387 1.05 -6.88 7.67
N PHE A 388 1.66 -8.05 7.57
CA PHE A 388 2.13 -8.81 8.73
C PHE A 388 3.59 -8.52 9.03
N ASP A 389 3.90 -8.29 10.30
CA ASP A 389 5.28 -8.25 10.79
C ASP A 389 5.85 -9.68 10.96
N GLU A 390 7.15 -9.79 11.23
CA GLU A 390 7.85 -11.07 11.45
C GLU A 390 7.26 -11.89 12.60
N ASP A 391 6.61 -11.23 13.57
CA ASP A 391 5.92 -11.86 14.70
C ASP A 391 4.45 -12.21 14.41
N GLY A 392 3.95 -11.90 13.21
CA GLY A 392 2.57 -12.14 12.78
C GLY A 392 1.58 -11.09 13.27
N SER A 393 2.03 -10.00 13.88
CA SER A 393 1.18 -8.86 14.19
C SER A 393 0.80 -8.08 12.93
N LEU A 394 -0.39 -7.47 12.93
CA LEU A 394 -0.84 -6.59 11.85
C LEU A 394 -0.21 -5.22 12.04
N VAL A 395 0.48 -4.71 11.03
CA VAL A 395 1.14 -3.40 11.03
C VAL A 395 0.60 -2.55 9.89
N LEU A 396 0.42 -1.25 10.13
CA LEU A 396 0.04 -0.29 9.10
C LEU A 396 1.14 -0.16 8.06
N GLU A 397 0.77 -0.16 6.78
CA GLU A 397 1.71 0.01 5.69
C GLU A 397 1.98 1.51 5.47
N ASP A 398 3.20 1.97 5.76
CA ASP A 398 3.64 3.35 5.53
C ASP A 398 4.37 3.49 4.18
N SER A 399 3.73 3.01 3.11
CA SER A 399 4.31 2.93 1.76
C SER A 399 3.92 4.10 0.85
N GLY A 400 3.29 5.14 1.39
CA GLY A 400 2.74 6.25 0.59
C GLY A 400 1.61 5.81 -0.35
N ARG A 401 1.02 4.63 -0.13
CA ARG A 401 -0.10 4.09 -0.90
C ARG A 401 -1.43 4.57 -0.33
N PHE A 402 -2.40 4.80 -1.20
CA PHE A 402 -3.74 5.21 -0.84
C PHE A 402 -4.76 4.20 -1.36
N ALA A 403 -5.88 4.05 -0.66
CA ALA A 403 -7.01 3.27 -1.13
C ALA A 403 -8.27 4.12 -1.11
N TYR A 404 -9.11 3.95 -2.13
CA TYR A 404 -10.40 4.62 -2.20
C TYR A 404 -11.49 3.62 -2.60
N ALA A 405 -12.65 3.75 -1.97
CA ALA A 405 -13.86 2.98 -2.24
C ALA A 405 -14.78 3.72 -3.21
N TYR A 406 -15.38 2.97 -4.14
CA TYR A 406 -16.35 3.50 -5.09
C TYR A 406 -17.40 2.44 -5.46
N VAL A 407 -18.55 2.89 -5.95
CA VAL A 407 -19.59 1.98 -6.47
C VAL A 407 -19.45 1.82 -7.97
N GLN A 408 -19.48 0.57 -8.43
CA GLN A 408 -19.56 0.23 -9.83
C GLN A 408 -20.56 -0.90 -10.02
N GLY A 409 -21.65 -0.60 -10.75
CA GLY A 409 -22.77 -1.52 -10.86
C GLY A 409 -23.43 -1.74 -9.50
N ASN A 410 -23.57 -2.99 -9.09
CA ASN A 410 -24.19 -3.35 -7.80
C ASN A 410 -23.13 -3.80 -6.78
N SER A 411 -21.93 -3.23 -6.87
CA SER A 411 -20.81 -3.60 -6.00
C SER A 411 -20.05 -2.37 -5.51
N ILE A 412 -19.50 -2.46 -4.30
CA ILE A 412 -18.50 -1.56 -3.74
C ILE A 412 -17.13 -2.16 -4.04
N TRP A 413 -16.33 -1.38 -4.75
CA TRP A 413 -14.96 -1.68 -5.13
C TRP A 413 -14.00 -0.82 -4.32
N VAL A 414 -12.83 -1.37 -4.02
CA VAL A 414 -11.69 -0.62 -3.49
C VAL A 414 -10.56 -0.66 -4.49
N GLN A 415 -9.97 0.49 -4.81
CA GLN A 415 -8.78 0.57 -5.64
C GLN A 415 -7.61 1.10 -4.82
N VAL A 416 -6.49 0.36 -4.89
CA VAL A 416 -5.24 0.76 -4.24
C VAL A 416 -4.34 1.43 -5.27
N ILE A 417 -3.83 2.60 -4.92
CA ILE A 417 -2.98 3.45 -5.75
C ILE A 417 -1.69 3.79 -5.00
N ASP A 418 -0.60 3.91 -5.73
CA ASP A 418 0.65 4.42 -5.17
C ASP A 418 0.59 5.96 -5.12
N GLY A 419 1.20 6.56 -4.10
CA GLY A 419 1.32 8.00 -3.98
C GLY A 419 2.15 8.60 -5.11
N ASP A 420 1.83 9.84 -5.49
CA ASP A 420 2.55 10.52 -6.57
C ASP A 420 3.99 10.83 -6.13
N VAL A 421 4.96 10.05 -6.61
CA VAL A 421 6.38 10.40 -6.54
C VAL A 421 6.57 11.73 -7.26
N THR A 422 7.20 12.69 -6.59
CA THR A 422 7.52 13.99 -7.19
C THR A 422 8.94 13.98 -7.76
N PRO A 423 9.17 14.54 -8.97
CA PRO A 423 10.51 14.68 -9.51
C PRO A 423 11.32 15.66 -8.66
N ALA A 424 12.50 15.23 -8.23
CA ALA A 424 13.42 16.11 -7.51
C ALA A 424 14.05 17.18 -8.42
N THR A 425 14.80 18.10 -7.81
CA THR A 425 15.61 19.12 -8.47
C THR A 425 17.04 19.06 -7.93
N LEU A 426 18.03 19.19 -8.82
CA LEU A 426 19.45 19.18 -8.47
C LEU A 426 20.03 20.59 -8.33
N GLY A 427 20.95 20.78 -7.38
CA GLY A 427 21.75 21.99 -7.20
C GLY A 427 22.93 22.11 -8.17
N GLU A 428 23.66 23.24 -8.08
CA GLU A 428 24.91 23.43 -8.82
C GLU A 428 26.00 22.49 -8.26
N PRO A 429 26.67 21.68 -9.12
CA PRO A 429 27.77 20.84 -8.66
C PRO A 429 28.93 21.62 -8.09
N VAL A 430 29.40 21.21 -6.91
CA VAL A 430 30.62 21.72 -6.28
C VAL A 430 31.73 20.71 -6.47
N VAL A 431 32.79 21.10 -7.18
CA VAL A 431 33.95 20.23 -7.46
C VAL A 431 35.10 20.58 -6.51
N SER A 432 35.54 19.61 -5.71
CA SER A 432 36.72 19.72 -4.85
C SER A 432 37.68 18.56 -5.13
N GLY A 433 38.77 18.84 -5.85
CA GLY A 433 39.69 17.81 -6.31
C GLY A 433 39.02 16.82 -7.25
N ASN A 434 38.89 15.55 -6.81
CA ASN A 434 38.19 14.50 -7.53
C ASN A 434 36.75 14.27 -7.05
N THR A 435 36.29 15.01 -6.05
CA THR A 435 34.96 14.83 -5.46
C THR A 435 33.97 15.86 -6.03
N ILE A 436 32.74 15.42 -6.26
CA ILE A 436 31.59 16.25 -6.60
C ILE A 436 30.57 16.15 -5.47
N THR A 437 30.04 17.30 -5.07
CA THR A 437 28.89 17.40 -4.17
C THR A 437 27.73 18.09 -4.89
N ILE A 438 26.52 17.54 -4.78
CA ILE A 438 25.29 18.08 -5.37
C ILE A 438 24.17 18.01 -4.32
N ASP A 439 23.52 19.14 -4.08
CA ASP A 439 22.33 19.19 -3.24
C ASP A 439 21.10 18.74 -4.04
N VAL A 440 20.19 18.04 -3.38
CA VAL A 440 18.94 17.51 -3.93
C VAL A 440 17.78 18.11 -3.15
N HIS A 441 16.74 18.52 -3.87
CA HIS A 441 15.47 18.94 -3.28
C HIS A 441 14.32 18.15 -3.90
N GLY A 442 13.54 17.43 -3.10
CA GLY A 442 12.44 16.58 -3.57
C GLY A 442 11.44 16.24 -2.46
N GLY A 443 10.50 15.34 -2.75
CA GLY A 443 9.57 14.83 -1.74
C GLY A 443 10.30 14.01 -0.66
N ALA A 444 10.04 14.34 0.61
CA ALA A 444 10.55 13.58 1.75
C ALA A 444 10.16 12.10 1.65
N GLY A 445 11.03 11.21 2.10
CA GLY A 445 10.81 9.76 2.08
C GLY A 445 10.99 9.08 0.72
N ASN A 446 11.04 9.82 -0.40
CA ASN A 446 11.33 9.23 -1.70
C ASN A 446 12.77 8.72 -1.76
N TYR A 447 12.96 7.52 -2.31
CA TYR A 447 14.28 7.02 -2.66
C TYR A 447 14.82 7.74 -3.89
N TYR A 448 16.15 7.85 -3.97
CA TYR A 448 16.84 8.46 -5.09
C TYR A 448 18.08 7.69 -5.52
N ALA A 449 18.47 7.88 -6.78
CA ALA A 449 19.75 7.43 -7.34
C ALA A 449 20.25 8.40 -8.42
N LEU A 450 21.56 8.65 -8.47
CA LEU A 450 22.17 9.51 -9.48
C LEU A 450 22.65 8.71 -10.69
N TYR A 451 22.39 9.25 -11.88
CA TYR A 451 22.86 8.72 -13.16
C TYR A 451 23.66 9.78 -13.89
N SER A 452 24.70 9.34 -14.61
CA SER A 452 25.63 10.23 -15.30
C SER A 452 25.84 9.88 -16.76
N SER A 453 26.13 10.89 -17.58
CA SER A 453 26.52 10.70 -18.98
C SER A 453 27.58 11.72 -19.40
N SER A 454 28.45 11.32 -20.34
CA SER A 454 29.39 12.25 -20.99
C SER A 454 28.77 12.99 -22.18
N ASN A 455 27.56 12.61 -22.59
CA ASN A 455 26.80 13.22 -23.66
C ASN A 455 25.39 13.59 -23.15
N LEU A 456 25.09 14.89 -23.08
CA LEU A 456 23.79 15.37 -22.61
C LEU A 456 22.61 14.80 -23.44
N LEU A 457 22.80 14.62 -24.74
CA LEU A 457 21.78 14.08 -25.66
C LEU A 457 21.96 12.57 -25.91
N GLY A 458 22.68 11.87 -25.02
CA GLY A 458 22.80 10.42 -25.08
C GLY A 458 21.43 9.76 -24.88
N ALA A 459 21.22 8.63 -25.55
CA ALA A 459 20.03 7.81 -25.33
C ALA A 459 19.94 7.40 -23.85
N ALA A 460 18.73 7.12 -23.35
CA ALA A 460 18.52 6.87 -21.93
C ALA A 460 19.39 5.73 -21.37
N ASP A 461 19.63 4.69 -22.17
CA ASP A 461 20.50 3.55 -21.87
C ASP A 461 22.01 3.89 -21.80
N SER A 462 22.41 5.06 -22.30
CA SER A 462 23.78 5.56 -22.20
C SER A 462 24.09 6.29 -20.89
N TRP A 463 23.06 6.58 -20.08
CA TRP A 463 23.22 7.14 -18.75
C TRP A 463 23.50 6.03 -17.74
N THR A 464 24.63 6.14 -17.03
CA THR A 464 25.12 5.09 -16.14
C THR A 464 24.89 5.47 -14.69
N PHE A 465 24.37 4.53 -13.91
CA PHE A 465 24.24 4.63 -12.46
C PHE A 465 25.58 5.01 -11.81
N VAL A 466 25.54 5.98 -10.89
CA VAL A 466 26.69 6.42 -10.12
C VAL A 466 26.72 5.64 -8.81
N SER A 467 27.61 4.65 -8.72
CA SER A 467 27.71 3.78 -7.54
C SER A 467 27.85 4.58 -6.24
N GLY A 468 27.10 4.17 -5.22
CA GLY A 468 27.12 4.79 -3.89
C GLY A 468 26.32 6.09 -3.77
N THR A 469 25.45 6.39 -4.75
CA THR A 469 24.56 7.56 -4.72
C THR A 469 23.09 7.19 -4.48
N ALA A 470 22.78 5.93 -4.23
CA ALA A 470 21.43 5.52 -3.83
C ALA A 470 21.17 5.89 -2.36
N GLY A 471 19.99 6.40 -2.05
CA GLY A 471 19.61 6.81 -0.71
C GLY A 471 18.14 7.26 -0.64
N GLN A 472 17.74 7.87 0.48
CA GLN A 472 16.39 8.38 0.71
C GLN A 472 16.43 9.87 1.03
N ILE A 473 15.48 10.64 0.52
CA ILE A 473 15.35 12.09 0.80
C ILE A 473 14.90 12.26 2.25
N GLU A 474 15.60 13.12 2.99
CA GLU A 474 15.34 13.41 4.40
C GLU A 474 13.94 14.04 4.60
N GLU A 475 13.46 14.06 5.83
CA GLU A 475 12.13 14.62 6.20
C GLU A 475 11.95 16.08 5.80
N ASP A 476 13.04 16.86 5.72
CA ASP A 476 13.00 18.27 5.30
C ASP A 476 12.96 18.46 3.78
N GLY A 477 12.87 17.37 3.01
CA GLY A 477 12.83 17.38 1.55
C GLY A 477 14.20 17.62 0.90
N THR A 478 15.29 17.44 1.64
CA THR A 478 16.66 17.63 1.14
C THR A 478 17.50 16.36 1.18
N ALA A 479 18.51 16.30 0.32
CA ALA A 479 19.58 15.32 0.42
C ALA A 479 20.87 15.91 -0.16
N THR A 480 22.02 15.32 0.19
CA THR A 480 23.32 15.73 -0.35
C THR A 480 24.06 14.53 -0.91
N LEU A 481 24.33 14.58 -2.22
CA LEU A 481 25.08 13.56 -2.94
C LEU A 481 26.56 13.91 -2.97
N THR A 482 27.42 12.99 -2.55
CA THR A 482 28.89 13.14 -2.66
C THR A 482 29.50 11.92 -3.32
N PHE A 483 30.16 12.12 -4.46
CA PHE A 483 30.71 11.03 -5.28
C PHE A 483 31.99 11.45 -6.02
N GLU A 484 32.71 10.48 -6.60
CA GLU A 484 33.90 10.76 -7.39
C GLU A 484 33.55 11.17 -8.82
N LYS A 485 34.19 12.22 -9.30
CA LYS A 485 34.09 12.70 -10.67
C LYS A 485 34.77 11.71 -11.62
N GLY A 486 34.18 11.47 -12.78
CA GLY A 486 34.84 10.66 -13.81
C GLY A 486 35.92 11.44 -14.57
N ALA A 487 36.54 10.73 -15.51
CA ALA A 487 37.67 11.21 -16.30
C ALA A 487 37.25 12.07 -17.52
N ALA A 488 35.95 12.14 -17.83
CA ALA A 488 35.46 12.86 -19.00
C ALA A 488 35.63 14.37 -18.84
N THR A 489 35.80 15.07 -19.98
CA THR A 489 35.90 16.54 -20.03
C THR A 489 34.55 17.22 -19.88
N ALA A 490 33.45 16.48 -20.10
CA ALA A 490 32.08 16.89 -19.85
C ALA A 490 31.32 15.72 -19.20
N GLU A 491 30.56 16.02 -18.16
CA GLU A 491 29.73 15.08 -17.41
C GLU A 491 28.43 15.76 -17.02
N PHE A 492 27.33 15.04 -17.17
CA PHE A 492 25.97 15.50 -16.91
C PHE A 492 25.30 14.50 -15.97
N TYR A 493 24.50 14.99 -15.04
CA TYR A 493 23.90 14.20 -13.97
C TYR A 493 22.39 14.45 -13.90
N ARG A 494 21.64 13.36 -13.80
CA ARG A 494 20.19 13.35 -13.56
C ARG A 494 19.89 12.47 -12.36
N LEU A 495 18.89 12.86 -11.59
CA LEU A 495 18.37 12.05 -10.49
C LEU A 495 17.17 11.23 -10.96
N VAL A 496 17.06 10.01 -10.45
CA VAL A 496 15.84 9.21 -10.45
C VAL A 496 15.30 9.25 -9.03
N THR A 497 13.99 9.49 -8.88
CA THR A 497 13.27 9.33 -7.61
C THR A 497 12.18 8.27 -7.74
N SER A 498 11.92 7.53 -6.67
CA SER A 498 10.89 6.48 -6.58
C SER A 498 10.38 6.38 -5.13
N ALA A 499 9.19 5.82 -4.95
CA ALA A 499 8.66 5.43 -3.65
C ALA A 499 9.40 4.20 -3.08
N ASP A 500 10.01 3.38 -3.95
CA ASP A 500 10.76 2.18 -3.60
C ASP A 500 12.28 2.34 -3.76
N GLU A 501 13.05 1.52 -3.04
CA GLU A 501 14.51 1.54 -3.10
C GLU A 501 15.03 1.27 -4.53
N LEU A 502 16.03 2.06 -4.95
CA LEU A 502 16.61 1.99 -6.29
C LEU A 502 17.91 1.18 -6.25
N ASP A 503 17.93 0.05 -6.95
CA ASP A 503 19.06 -0.89 -6.98
C ASP A 503 20.18 -0.51 -7.97
N GLY A 504 19.93 0.51 -8.80
CA GLY A 504 20.87 1.00 -9.83
C GLY A 504 20.99 0.09 -11.06
N THR A 505 20.17 -0.95 -11.17
CA THR A 505 20.12 -1.89 -12.30
C THR A 505 18.80 -1.81 -13.07
N THR A 506 17.69 -1.63 -12.35
CA THR A 506 16.35 -1.49 -12.91
C THR A 506 15.75 -0.16 -12.44
N ILE A 507 15.07 0.54 -13.34
CA ILE A 507 14.30 1.74 -12.98
C ILE A 507 12.89 1.30 -12.66
N ASN A 508 12.40 1.68 -11.48
CA ASN A 508 11.06 1.34 -11.01
C ASN A 508 9.98 1.99 -11.90
N ASP A 509 8.80 1.39 -11.97
CA ASP A 509 7.71 1.85 -12.85
C ASP A 509 7.14 3.22 -12.43
N ASP A 510 7.22 3.52 -11.14
CA ASP A 510 6.79 4.78 -10.53
C ASP A 510 7.83 5.91 -10.68
N ALA A 511 9.01 5.59 -11.23
CA ALA A 511 10.15 6.49 -11.22
C ALA A 511 9.84 7.85 -11.86
N ARG A 512 10.42 8.89 -11.26
CA ARG A 512 10.45 10.24 -11.81
C ARG A 512 11.88 10.70 -12.01
N TYR A 513 12.07 11.60 -12.97
CA TYR A 513 13.39 12.12 -13.30
C TYR A 513 13.51 13.59 -12.91
N SER A 514 14.69 13.99 -12.46
CA SER A 514 14.91 15.36 -11.96
C SER A 514 14.49 16.42 -12.97
N THR A 515 13.85 17.51 -12.51
CA THR A 515 13.33 18.59 -13.38
C THR A 515 14.42 19.35 -14.15
N ASN A 516 15.68 19.13 -13.77
CA ASN A 516 16.86 19.73 -14.36
C ASN A 516 17.99 18.69 -14.49
N VAL A 517 19.08 19.11 -15.13
CA VAL A 517 20.32 18.32 -15.24
C VAL A 517 21.45 19.11 -14.61
N ALA A 518 22.20 18.51 -13.70
CA ALA A 518 23.42 19.12 -13.18
C ALA A 518 24.58 18.83 -14.14
N GLY A 519 25.45 19.80 -14.41
CA GLY A 519 26.46 19.69 -15.45
C GLY A 519 27.83 20.17 -15.00
N ARG A 520 28.87 19.53 -15.55
CA ARG A 520 30.28 19.89 -15.41
C ARG A 520 30.97 19.75 -16.76
N TYR A 521 31.73 20.77 -17.17
CA TYR A 521 32.65 20.63 -18.30
C TYR A 521 33.89 21.52 -18.15
N THR A 522 34.96 21.13 -18.83
CA THR A 522 36.23 21.86 -18.81
C THR A 522 36.58 22.37 -20.21
N VAL A 523 36.87 23.67 -20.31
CA VAL A 523 37.40 24.29 -21.53
C VAL A 523 38.88 24.63 -21.33
N SER A 524 39.74 24.12 -22.21
CA SER A 524 41.18 24.36 -22.16
C SER A 524 41.62 25.41 -23.18
N VAL A 525 42.30 26.45 -22.72
CA VAL A 525 42.94 27.48 -23.54
C VAL A 525 44.45 27.22 -23.54
N PRO A 526 45.05 26.81 -24.67
CA PRO A 526 46.47 26.54 -24.75
C PRO A 526 47.33 27.78 -24.43
N ALA A 527 48.57 27.55 -23.98
CA ALA A 527 49.52 28.62 -23.70
C ALA A 527 49.69 29.55 -24.92
N ARG A 528 49.64 30.86 -24.68
CA ARG A 528 49.75 31.94 -25.69
C ARG A 528 48.68 31.91 -26.78
N ALA A 529 47.62 31.11 -26.64
CA ALA A 529 46.51 31.04 -27.57
C ALA A 529 45.33 31.91 -27.11
N THR A 530 44.37 32.09 -28.01
CA THR A 530 43.13 32.84 -27.76
C THR A 530 41.93 31.99 -28.16
N ARG A 531 41.02 31.71 -27.24
CA ARG A 531 39.80 30.92 -27.53
C ARG A 531 38.53 31.70 -27.26
N LEU A 532 37.49 31.38 -28.01
CA LEU A 532 36.12 31.78 -27.71
C LEU A 532 35.47 30.67 -26.87
N ILE A 533 34.92 31.06 -25.73
CA ILE A 533 34.21 30.17 -24.81
C ILE A 533 32.78 30.66 -24.61
N SER A 534 31.90 29.78 -24.15
CA SER A 534 30.55 30.14 -23.73
C SER A 534 30.16 29.48 -22.41
N ILE A 535 29.34 30.16 -21.63
CA ILE A 535 28.71 29.60 -20.43
C ILE A 535 27.34 29.05 -20.83
N GLN A 536 27.21 27.73 -20.81
CA GLN A 536 26.03 26.98 -21.26
C GLN A 536 25.24 26.34 -20.10
N VAL A 537 25.50 26.79 -18.88
CA VAL A 537 24.83 26.33 -17.65
C VAL A 537 24.45 27.53 -16.79
N GLN A 538 23.36 27.41 -16.06
CA GLN A 538 22.98 28.36 -15.02
C GLN A 538 23.86 28.15 -13.79
N LYS A 539 24.35 29.24 -13.22
CA LYS A 539 25.33 29.25 -12.14
C LYS A 539 24.90 30.21 -11.05
N THR A 540 25.34 29.97 -9.83
CA THR A 540 25.31 31.00 -8.79
C THR A 540 26.18 32.19 -9.19
N GLN A 541 25.79 33.39 -8.75
CA GLN A 541 26.51 34.60 -9.14
C GLN A 541 27.99 34.51 -8.78
N VAL A 542 28.32 34.02 -7.58
CA VAL A 542 29.70 33.91 -7.08
C VAL A 542 30.59 33.03 -7.97
N THR A 543 30.07 31.91 -8.49
CA THR A 543 30.83 30.99 -9.34
C THR A 543 30.92 31.44 -10.80
N SER A 544 30.13 32.44 -11.19
CA SER A 544 30.14 33.05 -12.53
C SER A 544 31.09 34.25 -12.67
N LEU A 545 31.66 34.75 -11.58
CA LEU A 545 32.59 35.89 -11.60
C LEU A 545 33.96 35.50 -12.18
N VAL A 546 34.58 36.39 -12.97
CA VAL A 546 35.93 36.20 -13.53
C VAL A 546 36.94 35.82 -12.45
N GLY A 547 36.90 36.50 -11.30
CA GLY A 547 37.82 36.25 -10.19
C GLY A 547 37.78 34.81 -9.68
N THR A 548 36.60 34.21 -9.66
CA THR A 548 36.35 32.84 -9.19
C THR A 548 36.63 31.82 -10.29
N LEU A 549 35.99 32.00 -11.46
CA LEU A 549 36.03 31.07 -12.58
C LEU A 549 37.45 30.90 -13.17
N PHE A 550 38.25 31.97 -13.12
CA PHE A 550 39.63 31.99 -13.60
C PHE A 550 40.65 32.19 -12.47
N SER A 551 40.34 31.75 -11.25
CA SER A 551 41.21 31.89 -10.08
C SER A 551 42.62 31.31 -10.30
N GLY A 552 42.73 30.18 -11.01
CA GLY A 552 43.99 29.54 -11.36
C GLY A 552 44.70 30.08 -12.61
N ALA A 553 44.21 31.14 -13.25
CA ALA A 553 44.79 31.65 -14.48
C ALA A 553 46.15 32.36 -14.24
N PRO A 554 47.13 32.18 -15.14
CA PRO A 554 48.43 32.83 -15.05
C PRO A 554 48.33 34.35 -15.29
N ASN A 555 49.29 35.09 -14.72
CA ASN A 555 49.43 36.52 -14.96
C ASN A 555 49.60 36.84 -16.45
N GLY A 556 48.89 37.85 -16.93
CA GLY A 556 48.79 38.22 -18.34
C GLY A 556 47.61 37.60 -19.07
N THR A 557 46.81 36.76 -18.41
CA THR A 557 45.55 36.24 -18.99
C THR A 557 44.54 37.37 -19.12
N VAL A 558 43.82 37.43 -20.23
CA VAL A 558 42.78 38.44 -20.47
C VAL A 558 41.49 37.77 -20.89
N VAL A 559 40.39 38.26 -20.35
CA VAL A 559 39.01 37.85 -20.66
C VAL A 559 38.27 39.06 -21.21
N TRP A 560 37.72 38.94 -22.40
CA TRP A 560 36.82 39.93 -23.02
C TRP A 560 35.46 39.30 -23.21
N ILE A 561 34.41 39.95 -22.71
CA ILE A 561 33.05 39.49 -22.92
C ILE A 561 32.51 40.06 -24.22
N HIS A 562 31.77 39.24 -24.93
CA HIS A 562 30.92 39.61 -26.05
C HIS A 562 29.49 39.24 -25.63
N ASP A 563 28.54 40.11 -25.94
CA ASP A 563 27.17 39.60 -25.98
C ASP A 563 27.02 38.64 -27.17
N ARG A 564 25.90 37.92 -27.18
CA ARG A 564 25.59 36.94 -28.23
C ARG A 564 25.39 37.60 -29.61
N ASP A 565 25.10 38.90 -29.64
CA ASP A 565 24.80 39.66 -30.86
C ASP A 565 26.01 40.47 -31.39
N GLY A 566 27.17 40.35 -30.75
CA GLY A 566 28.44 40.93 -31.20
C GLY A 566 28.72 42.38 -30.79
N VAL A 567 28.02 42.93 -29.80
CA VAL A 567 28.39 44.19 -29.16
C VAL A 567 29.60 43.97 -28.25
N ALA A 568 30.60 44.84 -28.40
CA ALA A 568 31.82 44.80 -27.61
C ALA A 568 31.52 45.01 -26.11
N GLY A 569 31.86 44.01 -25.30
CA GLY A 569 31.65 44.03 -23.86
C GLY A 569 32.89 44.40 -23.05
N ALA A 570 32.71 44.37 -21.72
CA ALA A 570 33.74 44.65 -20.74
C ALA A 570 34.87 43.60 -20.75
N SER A 571 36.01 43.97 -20.17
CA SER A 571 37.19 43.10 -20.10
C SER A 571 37.81 43.07 -18.70
N SER A 572 38.50 41.98 -18.40
CA SER A 572 39.29 41.81 -17.19
C SER A 572 40.63 41.17 -17.51
N SER A 573 41.70 41.71 -16.95
CA SER A 573 43.07 41.22 -17.14
C SER A 573 43.69 40.82 -15.82
N LYS A 574 44.37 39.67 -15.80
CA LYS A 574 45.08 39.15 -14.63
C LYS A 574 46.47 39.75 -14.53
N SER A 575 46.77 40.36 -13.40
CA SER A 575 48.09 40.88 -13.04
C SER A 575 48.57 40.29 -11.71
N LEU A 576 49.80 40.65 -11.30
CA LEU A 576 50.34 40.26 -9.99
C LEU A 576 49.49 40.77 -8.82
N SER A 577 48.76 41.87 -8.98
CA SER A 577 47.85 42.41 -7.95
C SER A 577 46.44 41.83 -8.02
N GLY A 578 46.18 40.86 -8.90
CA GLY A 578 44.86 40.27 -9.11
C GLY A 578 44.22 40.67 -10.45
N TRP A 579 42.93 40.38 -10.56
CA TRP A 579 42.13 40.75 -11.74
C TRP A 579 41.78 42.23 -11.71
N SER A 580 41.83 42.90 -12.86
CA SER A 580 41.44 44.31 -12.99
C SER A 580 39.94 44.55 -12.76
N ASN A 581 39.11 43.55 -13.07
CA ASN A 581 37.70 43.52 -12.72
C ASN A 581 37.31 42.08 -12.29
N PRO A 582 37.50 41.70 -11.01
CA PRO A 582 37.23 40.35 -10.55
C PRO A 582 35.73 40.05 -10.51
N ASN A 583 34.88 41.07 -10.39
CA ASN A 583 33.42 40.96 -10.28
C ASN A 583 32.72 41.01 -11.64
N LEU A 584 33.48 40.94 -12.74
CA LEU A 584 32.90 40.80 -14.06
C LEU A 584 32.20 39.43 -14.16
N GLU A 585 30.92 39.43 -14.46
CA GLU A 585 30.07 38.24 -14.45
C GLU A 585 30.01 37.59 -15.84
N LEU A 586 30.18 36.25 -15.91
CA LEU A 586 29.92 35.45 -17.10
C LEU A 586 28.69 34.57 -16.82
N SER A 587 27.50 35.13 -17.02
CA SER A 587 26.23 34.43 -16.84
C SER A 587 25.89 33.51 -18.02
N LEU A 588 24.83 32.70 -17.88
CA LEU A 588 24.33 31.81 -18.93
C LEU A 588 24.16 32.56 -20.27
N GLY A 589 24.72 32.00 -21.33
CA GLY A 589 24.67 32.53 -22.68
C GLY A 589 25.77 33.53 -23.03
N THR A 590 26.56 33.97 -22.04
CA THR A 590 27.70 34.86 -22.27
C THR A 590 28.76 34.17 -23.12
N ILE A 591 29.32 34.90 -24.09
CA ILE A 591 30.47 34.45 -24.87
C ILE A 591 31.68 35.29 -24.46
N ALA A 592 32.83 34.66 -24.30
CA ALA A 592 34.05 35.38 -23.95
C ALA A 592 35.23 34.95 -24.82
N THR A 593 36.04 35.93 -25.20
CA THR A 593 37.40 35.68 -25.69
C THR A 593 38.34 35.58 -24.51
N VAL A 594 39.01 34.45 -24.38
CA VAL A 594 40.04 34.21 -23.37
C VAL A 594 41.39 34.09 -24.06
N LYS A 595 42.31 35.00 -23.72
CA LYS A 595 43.70 34.93 -24.15
C LYS A 595 44.56 34.45 -22.99
N ALA A 596 45.10 33.25 -23.11
CA ALA A 596 46.01 32.69 -22.13
C ALA A 596 47.39 33.35 -22.22
N ALA A 597 48.06 33.47 -21.07
CA ALA A 597 49.42 33.99 -20.99
C ALA A 597 50.46 32.92 -21.38
N ALA A 598 51.62 32.89 -20.72
CA ALA A 598 52.68 31.93 -21.01
C ALA A 598 52.32 30.46 -20.69
N SER A 599 51.29 30.21 -19.87
CA SER A 599 50.79 28.89 -19.50
C SER A 599 49.34 28.70 -19.93
N ALA A 600 48.93 27.44 -20.12
CA ALA A 600 47.54 27.11 -20.44
C ALA A 600 46.59 27.44 -19.29
N VAL A 601 45.31 27.66 -19.63
CA VAL A 601 44.23 27.91 -18.69
C VAL A 601 43.18 26.83 -18.86
N ASN A 602 42.84 26.13 -17.78
CA ASN A 602 41.71 25.20 -17.75
C ASN A 602 40.58 25.85 -16.96
N ILE A 603 39.42 25.95 -17.60
CA ILE A 603 38.25 26.63 -17.06
C ILE A 603 37.24 25.55 -16.70
N ASN A 604 37.04 25.34 -15.40
CA ASN A 604 36.07 24.34 -14.92
C ASN A 604 34.73 25.03 -14.72
N ILE A 605 33.75 24.61 -15.51
CA ILE A 605 32.42 25.18 -15.52
C ILE A 605 31.46 24.13 -14.98
N THR A 606 30.85 24.43 -13.85
CA THR A 606 29.75 23.65 -13.24
C THR A 606 28.46 24.46 -13.32
N GLY A 607 27.31 23.82 -13.20
CA GLY A 607 26.03 24.53 -13.14
C GLY A 607 24.83 23.62 -13.37
N VAL A 608 23.66 24.24 -13.48
CA VAL A 608 22.39 23.58 -13.73
C VAL A 608 21.92 23.87 -15.16
N ILE A 609 21.40 22.86 -15.84
CA ILE A 609 20.80 22.94 -17.16
C ILE A 609 19.29 22.79 -16.98
N THR A 610 18.54 23.83 -17.35
CA THR A 610 17.09 23.86 -17.25
C THR A 610 16.45 23.82 -18.64
N ALA A 611 15.26 23.20 -18.73
CA ALA A 611 14.46 23.22 -19.94
C ALA A 611 14.05 24.65 -20.31
N GLY A 612 13.86 24.92 -21.60
CA GLY A 612 13.57 26.27 -22.09
C GLY A 612 13.86 26.43 -23.58
N GLN A 613 13.85 27.69 -24.04
CA GLN A 613 14.15 28.02 -25.43
C GLN A 613 14.81 29.40 -25.57
N VAL A 614 15.61 29.56 -26.62
CA VAL A 614 16.30 30.80 -26.97
C VAL A 614 16.22 31.00 -28.48
N THR A 615 15.87 32.22 -28.90
CA THR A 615 15.96 32.65 -30.31
C THR A 615 17.27 33.41 -30.54
N HIS A 616 17.94 33.07 -31.65
CA HIS A 616 19.16 33.73 -32.11
C HIS A 616 18.88 34.51 -33.39
N SER A 617 19.43 35.71 -33.50
CA SER A 617 19.28 36.56 -34.68
C SER A 617 20.65 36.92 -35.26
N LEU A 618 20.96 36.40 -36.45
CA LEU A 618 22.23 36.61 -37.12
C LEU A 618 22.13 37.77 -38.13
N THR A 619 23.02 38.75 -38.00
CA THR A 619 23.10 39.91 -38.89
C THR A 619 23.94 39.62 -40.13
N ALA A 620 23.39 39.90 -41.33
CA ALA A 620 24.08 39.74 -42.61
C ALA A 620 25.37 40.56 -42.70
N GLY A 621 26.46 39.92 -43.14
CA GLY A 621 27.77 40.56 -43.33
C GLY A 621 28.48 40.95 -42.03
N GLY A 622 27.85 40.78 -40.87
CA GLY A 622 28.39 41.09 -39.56
C GLY A 622 29.16 39.93 -38.91
N SER A 623 29.94 40.25 -37.89
CA SER A 623 30.56 39.27 -36.99
C SER A 623 29.56 38.90 -35.90
N ASN A 624 28.99 37.69 -35.96
CA ASN A 624 28.05 37.20 -34.95
C ASN A 624 28.76 36.15 -34.09
N TYR A 625 28.81 36.32 -32.77
CA TYR A 625 29.40 35.32 -31.89
C TYR A 625 28.34 34.30 -31.49
N PHE A 626 28.60 33.03 -31.78
CA PHE A 626 27.62 31.98 -31.57
C PHE A 626 28.20 30.82 -30.77
N ALA A 627 27.37 30.30 -29.87
CA ALA A 627 27.52 28.99 -29.25
C ALA A 627 26.11 28.42 -29.06
N SER A 628 26.03 27.09 -29.04
CA SER A 628 24.80 26.41 -28.61
C SER A 628 24.39 26.90 -27.23
N TRP A 629 23.09 27.10 -27.00
CA TRP A 629 22.57 27.45 -25.69
C TRP A 629 22.77 26.33 -24.66
N ALA A 630 22.54 25.07 -25.06
CA ALA A 630 22.77 23.89 -24.23
C ALA A 630 24.22 23.36 -24.40
N PRO A 631 24.79 22.65 -23.41
CA PRO A 631 26.16 22.12 -23.46
C PRO A 631 26.26 20.88 -24.35
N ILE A 632 26.13 21.10 -25.65
CA ILE A 632 26.19 20.08 -26.71
C ILE A 632 27.28 20.44 -27.71
N SER A 633 27.76 19.42 -28.42
CA SER A 633 28.75 19.58 -29.48
C SER A 633 28.14 19.34 -30.85
N GLY A 634 28.60 20.06 -31.87
CA GLY A 634 28.06 19.91 -33.23
C GLY A 634 28.74 20.79 -34.25
N LEU A 635 28.48 20.53 -35.53
CA LEU A 635 28.79 21.48 -36.59
C LEU A 635 27.82 22.66 -36.52
N PRO A 636 28.18 23.84 -37.05
CA PRO A 636 27.28 25.01 -37.00
C PRO A 636 25.88 24.73 -37.53
N ASP A 637 25.77 23.91 -38.57
CA ASP A 637 24.51 23.51 -39.20
C ASP A 637 23.70 22.47 -38.43
N SER A 638 24.34 21.61 -37.64
CA SER A 638 23.61 20.74 -36.70
C SER A 638 23.14 21.51 -35.45
N LEU A 639 23.71 22.69 -35.19
CA LEU A 639 23.32 23.60 -34.11
C LEU A 639 22.36 24.69 -34.61
N GLY A 640 21.69 24.47 -35.74
CA GLY A 640 20.60 25.33 -36.21
C GLY A 640 20.98 26.41 -37.20
N ILE A 641 22.26 26.70 -37.36
CA ILE A 641 22.69 27.72 -38.32
C ILE A 641 22.55 27.13 -39.72
N SER A 642 21.47 27.50 -40.42
CA SER A 642 21.34 27.18 -41.84
C SER A 642 22.58 27.64 -42.61
N LYS A 643 22.86 27.05 -43.77
CA LYS A 643 24.09 27.30 -44.55
C LYS A 643 23.75 27.84 -45.93
N ALA A 644 24.44 28.89 -46.36
CA ALA A 644 24.35 29.44 -47.71
C ALA A 644 25.75 29.70 -48.28
N THR A 645 25.79 29.78 -49.61
CA THR A 645 27.05 29.98 -50.34
C THR A 645 27.72 31.28 -49.90
N ASN A 646 29.02 31.21 -49.61
CA ASN A 646 29.89 32.28 -49.10
C ASN A 646 29.69 32.68 -47.62
N ASP A 647 28.87 31.96 -46.84
CA ASP A 647 28.90 32.10 -45.38
C ASP A 647 30.29 31.74 -44.86
N ARG A 648 30.75 32.44 -43.81
CA ARG A 648 32.08 32.23 -43.22
C ARG A 648 31.98 31.90 -41.75
N VAL A 649 32.84 31.02 -41.28
CA VAL A 649 33.02 30.74 -39.85
C VAL A 649 34.48 30.96 -39.50
N ASN A 650 34.74 31.80 -38.50
CA ASN A 650 36.02 31.93 -37.85
C ASN A 650 36.00 31.14 -36.55
N TYR A 651 36.98 30.26 -36.36
CA TYR A 651 37.09 29.39 -35.21
C TYR A 651 38.56 29.18 -34.83
N MET A 652 38.79 28.74 -33.59
CA MET A 652 40.11 28.31 -33.17
C MET A 652 40.34 26.88 -33.63
N ASN A 653 41.41 26.64 -34.39
CA ASN A 653 41.80 25.30 -34.79
C ASN A 653 42.27 24.49 -33.56
N LYS A 654 41.70 23.29 -33.36
CA LYS A 654 41.98 22.46 -32.20
C LYS A 654 43.35 21.78 -32.26
N THR A 655 43.95 21.68 -33.45
CA THR A 655 45.23 21.02 -33.66
C THR A 655 46.42 21.92 -33.34
N ASP A 656 46.39 23.17 -33.81
CA ASP A 656 47.52 24.10 -33.69
C ASP A 656 47.22 25.38 -32.89
N ALA A 657 45.98 25.52 -32.40
CA ALA A 657 45.51 26.70 -31.67
C ALA A 657 45.68 28.02 -32.45
N SER A 658 45.60 27.97 -33.78
CA SER A 658 45.62 29.13 -34.69
C SER A 658 44.23 29.50 -35.18
N TRP A 659 43.99 30.80 -35.40
CA TRP A 659 42.72 31.27 -35.93
C TRP A 659 42.56 30.78 -37.36
N SER A 660 41.51 30.02 -37.61
CA SER A 660 41.16 29.47 -38.91
C SER A 660 39.83 30.04 -39.38
N GLN A 661 39.68 30.14 -40.70
CA GLN A 661 38.44 30.53 -41.35
C GLN A 661 38.03 29.46 -42.34
N SER A 662 36.75 29.07 -42.31
CA SER A 662 36.11 28.25 -43.32
C SER A 662 35.04 29.04 -44.05
N SER A 663 34.91 28.82 -45.36
CA SER A 663 33.81 29.37 -46.17
C SER A 663 32.96 28.25 -46.74
N TYR A 664 31.63 28.42 -46.76
CA TYR A 664 30.72 27.44 -47.34
C TYR A 664 30.63 27.61 -48.86
N SER A 665 31.04 26.60 -49.62
CA SER A 665 30.99 26.63 -51.10
C SER A 665 30.89 25.22 -51.68
N LEU A 666 30.18 25.08 -52.80
CA LEU A 666 30.00 23.79 -53.50
C LEU A 666 29.51 22.66 -52.57
N GLY A 667 28.60 22.98 -51.65
CA GLY A 667 27.97 22.01 -50.75
C GLY A 667 28.75 21.69 -49.46
N SER A 668 29.94 22.25 -49.24
CA SER A 668 30.75 21.95 -48.05
C SER A 668 31.53 23.15 -47.51
N TRP A 669 31.95 23.05 -46.25
CA TRP A 669 32.88 24.00 -45.62
C TRP A 669 34.30 23.78 -46.15
N LYS A 670 34.97 24.87 -46.59
CA LYS A 670 36.34 24.84 -47.11
C LYS A 670 37.21 25.93 -46.47
N PRO A 671 38.34 25.57 -45.82
CA PRO A 671 38.70 24.22 -45.37
C PRO A 671 37.62 23.58 -44.49
N ALA A 672 37.67 22.26 -44.29
CA ALA A 672 36.71 21.56 -43.44
C ALA A 672 36.78 22.11 -42.00
N ILE A 673 35.62 22.45 -41.45
CA ILE A 673 35.50 22.96 -40.08
C ILE A 673 35.40 21.80 -39.08
N GLN A 674 35.92 22.00 -37.87
CA GLN A 674 35.78 21.08 -36.74
C GLN A 674 34.49 21.38 -35.98
N ALA A 675 33.85 20.36 -35.39
CA ALA A 675 32.68 20.56 -34.54
C ALA A 675 33.00 21.52 -33.38
N VAL A 676 32.08 22.42 -33.06
CA VAL A 676 32.11 23.24 -31.85
C VAL A 676 31.93 22.28 -30.67
N SER A 677 32.87 22.28 -29.72
CA SER A 677 32.76 21.44 -28.51
C SER A 677 31.91 22.12 -27.44
N VAL A 678 31.49 21.34 -26.45
CA VAL A 678 30.87 21.86 -25.22
C VAL A 678 31.74 22.98 -24.63
N GLY A 679 31.11 24.12 -24.33
CA GLY A 679 31.74 25.33 -23.80
C GLY A 679 32.53 26.17 -24.80
N GLU A 680 32.60 25.79 -26.08
CA GLU A 680 33.25 26.58 -27.13
C GLU A 680 32.25 27.45 -27.91
N ALA A 681 32.75 28.56 -28.43
CA ALA A 681 32.01 29.45 -29.32
C ALA A 681 32.77 29.70 -30.63
N ILE A 682 32.06 30.18 -31.63
CA ILE A 682 32.58 30.55 -32.96
C ILE A 682 32.15 31.97 -33.32
N ASN A 683 32.80 32.53 -34.33
CA ASN A 683 32.33 33.77 -34.97
C ASN A 683 31.79 33.41 -36.37
N TYR A 684 30.52 33.67 -36.59
CA TYR A 684 29.80 33.36 -37.82
C TYR A 684 29.48 34.65 -38.59
N THR A 685 29.82 34.66 -39.87
CA THR A 685 29.53 35.76 -40.80
C THR A 685 28.59 35.24 -41.88
N PRO A 686 27.27 35.41 -41.70
CA PRO A 686 26.29 35.00 -42.69
C PRO A 686 26.28 35.99 -43.86
N THR A 687 25.98 35.50 -45.05
CA THR A 687 25.71 36.34 -46.22
C THR A 687 24.30 36.94 -46.22
N THR A 688 23.39 36.35 -45.46
CA THR A 688 21.96 36.69 -45.36
C THR A 688 21.51 36.64 -43.91
N ALA A 689 20.67 37.59 -43.49
CA ALA A 689 20.18 37.63 -42.11
C ALA A 689 19.25 36.45 -41.85
N ARG A 690 19.34 35.86 -40.65
CA ARG A 690 18.65 34.61 -40.28
C ARG A 690 18.27 34.62 -38.82
N GLU A 691 17.20 33.93 -38.51
CA GLU A 691 16.80 33.63 -37.15
C GLU A 691 16.55 32.13 -37.00
N PHE A 692 16.82 31.59 -35.83
CA PHE A 692 16.51 30.22 -35.46
C PHE A 692 16.30 30.12 -33.96
N THR A 693 15.53 29.13 -33.53
CA THR A 693 15.22 28.91 -32.12
C THR A 693 15.78 27.56 -31.67
N GLU A 694 16.57 27.58 -30.60
CA GLU A 694 17.04 26.38 -29.91
C GLU A 694 16.09 26.10 -28.74
N ARG A 695 15.61 24.86 -28.62
CA ARG A 695 14.73 24.43 -27.51
C ARG A 695 15.25 23.15 -26.88
N LEU A 696 15.34 23.17 -25.56
CA LEU A 696 15.70 22.04 -24.70
C LEU A 696 14.47 21.64 -23.91
N SER A 697 14.12 20.35 -23.95
CA SER A 697 13.03 19.77 -23.17
C SER A 697 13.56 18.58 -22.37
N LEU A 698 13.05 18.45 -21.15
CA LEU A 698 13.45 17.44 -20.19
C LEU A 698 12.19 16.67 -19.81
N SER A 699 12.18 15.36 -20.06
CA SER A 699 11.10 14.49 -19.56
C SER A 699 11.25 14.29 -18.05
N THR A 700 10.13 14.30 -17.32
CA THR A 700 10.09 14.00 -15.87
C THR A 700 9.39 12.68 -15.57
N THR A 701 8.73 12.08 -16.57
CA THR A 701 7.89 10.87 -16.43
C THR A 701 8.34 9.74 -17.36
N ASP A 702 8.86 10.05 -18.55
CA ASP A 702 9.18 9.05 -19.57
C ASP A 702 10.69 9.06 -19.88
N GLY A 703 11.42 8.11 -19.30
CA GLY A 703 12.85 7.89 -19.54
C GLY A 703 13.79 9.08 -19.24
N PHE A 704 15.09 8.86 -19.42
CA PHE A 704 16.10 9.92 -19.39
C PHE A 704 16.10 10.74 -20.68
N GLU A 705 14.95 11.33 -21.03
CA GLU A 705 14.82 12.07 -22.27
C GLU A 705 15.31 13.52 -22.10
N VAL A 706 16.31 13.87 -22.92
CA VAL A 706 16.79 15.23 -23.09
C VAL A 706 16.71 15.54 -24.58
N ILE A 707 15.68 16.27 -24.97
CA ILE A 707 15.43 16.60 -26.37
C ILE A 707 15.96 17.99 -26.65
N TYR A 708 16.82 18.09 -27.65
CA TYR A 708 17.25 19.36 -28.19
C TYR A 708 16.78 19.51 -29.64
N THR A 709 16.03 20.56 -29.90
CA THR A 709 15.49 20.86 -31.24
C THR A 709 15.93 22.23 -31.69
N VAL A 710 16.10 22.38 -33.00
CA VAL A 710 16.31 23.68 -33.64
C VAL A 710 15.26 23.90 -34.70
N GLN A 711 14.64 25.08 -34.68
CA GLN A 711 13.58 25.50 -35.60
C GLN A 711 13.98 26.73 -36.41
#